data_AF-A0A368EX81-F1
#
_entry.id   AF-A0A368EX81-F1
#
_cell.length_a   1.000
_cell.length_b   1.000
_cell.length_c   1.000
_cell.angle_alpha   90.00
_cell.angle_beta   90.00
_cell.angle_gamma   90.00
#
_symmetry.space_group_name_H-M   'P 1'
#
loop_
_entity.id
_entity.type
_entity.pdbx_description
1 polymer ?
#
loop_
_entity_poly.entity_id
_entity_poly.type
_entity_poly.pdbx_seq_one_letter_code
_entity_poly.pdbx_strand_id
1 'polypeptide(L)'
;MNLDKLNNRHNFEKIKTAVELPDLLDLQVGSFHDFLQEGVKPKDRLMFGLHEAFASIFPLQDNHENYILEYKSYTIGKPRYTPRECSDRGITYNVPLSVKLRLKITDEKDKKKFAQVIDQDVYFGNMPYMTDKGTFIINGAERTVVTQLQRSPGAFFDQKFHPNGAKLYNARIIPIRGSWIDFTTDINDILFTIIDRKRKFPATLLLRSLGFSTDEDIYNAFDLVLDIDPSKIKTDNLTDYITVEDTIDMETGELVVEAGRELNETIVSALKNNKTKTIKLVDVRNNIDSMMLNNTIKKDPTKSTEEALLKVYYLLRGSDAPSPESAQKFIDRMFFSPKKYDLGQVGRYRLDKQFNLDNKGKDSVLTHDDFLITIKYLILMRKGLKSPDDIDHLGNRRVRTVGEQLKVQFNSALARMVRTVYERMNLRESETITPQDLINSRLVTTVINTFFGTSQLSQFGDQTNPLAEITHKRRISSLGPGGLSRERAGFEVRDVHYTHYGRLCPIETPEGPNIGLISSLALMAKINRHGFIEAPYRVVDNQVVKEEFKYLSADDEDRTNIAQSGLSTDSKNKINDPKVRVRSKGDFPIVDPDSVHFTDIVPNQILSVAAALIPFVEHDDANRALMGSNMQRQSVPLLKTESPIVATGMEKKVARDSKSVLLSPVSGTVMHVDSNKVIIKDKNYPDSTLLKKDANLCTVDLIKYARSNQNTCYNQKVIVKAGDKVEKGQVIADGASTENGELALGKNVLVALMPWNGYNFEDAIVINERLVRDDVFTSIHVNEIELEVRDTKRGEEELTPEIPNVSEEATSQLDEDGLIRVGAIVNEDDILIGKVTPKGETDPSPEEKLLRAIFGEKAGDVKDASKKAEPGVKGVVIKTNLYEKTSKQSRAEVNAQIKELQKNKREEERALRTTRDNLIKSVLSDKITLGIKANRDSKVLVKKGTKLTLKKLDTFNFELFSTKEPWISGEKTWEKIVNILNAFNTTLADLDTELESSIFKLKEGDQLQPGILKLAKVYVANKRKVSIGDKMAGRHGNKGVIATIVPEENMPYLEDGTPVDICLNPMGVPSRMNLGQLYETMLGWAGKLLDEKYETPVFNGATPDEVAAKMKEAGLPSTGKVTLYDGLTGEKIDNPVLVGYMYIMKLFHMVDDKMHARSTGPYSLVTQQPLGGKAQFGGQRFGEMEVWALQAYGAAHILREILTIKSDDIEGRSKVYSALVKGEDLPDPTTPEAFNVFMKEIQGLGLDITLD
;
A
#
# COMPACT_ATOMS: atom_id res chain seq x y z
N MET A 1 32.98 -14.88 -10.73
CA MET A 1 32.08 -15.79 -11.50
C MET A 1 30.84 -15.02 -11.95
N ASN A 2 30.29 -15.29 -13.15
CA ASN A 2 29.03 -14.66 -13.56
C ASN A 2 27.87 -15.42 -12.88
N LEU A 3 27.14 -14.79 -11.95
CA LEU A 3 26.11 -15.46 -11.12
C LEU A 3 24.99 -16.09 -11.96
N ASP A 4 24.75 -15.58 -13.16
CA ASP A 4 23.81 -16.18 -14.11
C ASP A 4 24.23 -17.60 -14.56
N LYS A 5 25.49 -18.02 -14.34
CA LYS A 5 25.94 -19.40 -14.59
C LYS A 5 25.80 -20.33 -13.38
N LEU A 6 25.64 -19.80 -12.16
CA LEU A 6 25.60 -20.62 -10.93
C LEU A 6 24.26 -21.32 -10.72
N ASN A 7 23.17 -20.75 -11.22
CA ASN A 7 21.81 -21.30 -11.12
C ASN A 7 21.25 -21.66 -12.51
N ASN A 8 22.07 -22.18 -13.42
CA ASN A 8 21.65 -22.48 -14.78
C ASN A 8 20.49 -23.51 -14.76
N ARG A 9 19.25 -23.06 -15.00
CA ARG A 9 18.04 -23.89 -15.01
C ARG A 9 17.75 -24.37 -16.43
N HIS A 10 17.30 -25.61 -16.56
CA HIS A 10 16.72 -26.10 -17.80
C HIS A 10 15.31 -25.53 -17.96
N ASN A 11 15.14 -24.64 -18.93
CA ASN A 11 13.91 -23.90 -19.17
C ASN A 11 13.01 -24.61 -20.20
N PHE A 12 11.75 -24.89 -19.81
CA PHE A 12 10.73 -25.52 -20.65
C PHE A 12 9.85 -24.53 -21.43
N GLU A 13 10.13 -23.23 -21.34
CA GLU A 13 9.39 -22.16 -22.03
C GLU A 13 9.35 -22.36 -23.54
N LYS A 14 8.14 -22.49 -24.11
CA LYS A 14 7.91 -22.65 -25.56
C LYS A 14 7.75 -21.29 -26.23
N ILE A 15 6.97 -20.41 -25.60
CA ILE A 15 6.75 -19.03 -26.07
C ILE A 15 7.82 -18.14 -25.44
N LYS A 16 8.84 -17.74 -26.21
CA LYS A 16 9.91 -16.87 -25.69
C LYS A 16 9.44 -15.43 -25.49
N THR A 17 9.83 -14.87 -24.36
CA THR A 17 9.53 -13.49 -23.99
C THR A 17 10.70 -12.55 -24.33
N ALA A 18 10.50 -11.59 -25.23
CA ALA A 18 11.50 -10.54 -25.53
C ALA A 18 11.43 -9.34 -24.55
N VAL A 19 10.36 -9.24 -23.76
CA VAL A 19 10.07 -8.08 -22.89
C VAL A 19 10.46 -8.37 -21.45
N GLU A 20 11.32 -7.53 -20.88
CA GLU A 20 11.70 -7.63 -19.46
C GLU A 20 10.54 -7.20 -18.54
N LEU A 21 10.35 -7.93 -17.45
CA LEU A 21 9.34 -7.60 -16.43
C LEU A 21 9.65 -6.25 -15.76
N PRO A 22 8.64 -5.39 -15.52
CA PRO A 22 8.85 -4.13 -14.83
C PRO A 22 9.37 -4.34 -13.40
N ASP A 23 9.96 -3.31 -12.79
CA ASP A 23 10.30 -3.36 -11.36
C ASP A 23 9.02 -3.56 -10.55
N LEU A 24 8.98 -4.62 -9.74
CA LEU A 24 7.80 -4.98 -8.97
C LEU A 24 7.44 -3.93 -7.92
N LEU A 25 8.37 -3.05 -7.52
CA LEU A 25 8.17 -1.98 -6.54
C LEU A 25 7.82 -0.61 -7.14
N ASP A 26 7.80 -0.48 -8.47
CA ASP A 26 7.57 0.79 -9.18
C ASP A 26 6.26 1.48 -8.77
N LEU A 27 5.22 0.69 -8.46
CA LEU A 27 3.94 1.19 -7.94
C LEU A 27 4.09 2.10 -6.71
N GLN A 28 5.01 1.75 -5.83
CA GLN A 28 5.25 2.46 -4.56
C GLN A 28 6.33 3.52 -4.74
N VAL A 29 7.53 3.08 -5.14
CA VAL A 29 8.73 3.93 -5.22
C VAL A 29 8.58 4.96 -6.34
N GLY A 30 8.15 4.53 -7.54
CA GLY A 30 7.89 5.41 -8.68
C GLY A 30 6.82 6.45 -8.35
N SER A 31 5.70 6.03 -7.75
CA SER A 31 4.65 6.98 -7.36
C SER A 31 5.09 8.00 -6.31
N PHE A 32 5.95 7.62 -5.36
CA PHE A 32 6.43 8.54 -4.33
C PHE A 32 7.49 9.49 -4.89
N HIS A 33 8.37 8.98 -5.76
CA HIS A 33 9.33 9.80 -6.51
C HIS A 33 8.61 10.83 -7.38
N ASP A 34 7.58 10.45 -8.13
CA ASP A 34 6.77 11.36 -8.95
C ASP A 34 6.02 12.40 -8.09
N PHE A 35 5.61 12.03 -6.88
CA PHE A 35 4.99 12.97 -5.95
C PHE A 35 5.96 14.06 -5.48
N LEU A 36 7.20 13.70 -5.15
CA LEU A 36 8.24 14.62 -4.66
C LEU A 36 8.99 15.34 -5.78
N GLN A 37 9.07 14.76 -6.99
CA GLN A 37 9.89 15.22 -8.11
C GLN A 37 11.32 15.57 -7.69
N GLU A 38 11.93 14.67 -6.91
CA GLU A 38 13.28 14.83 -6.41
C GLU A 38 14.29 14.81 -7.56
N GLY A 39 15.33 15.64 -7.51
CA GLY A 39 16.31 15.78 -8.60
C GLY A 39 15.86 16.61 -9.81
N VAL A 40 14.58 16.99 -9.92
CA VAL A 40 14.08 17.88 -10.99
C VAL A 40 14.27 19.34 -10.60
N LYS A 41 14.92 20.12 -11.49
CA LYS A 41 15.14 21.56 -11.29
C LYS A 41 13.79 22.27 -11.13
N PRO A 42 13.67 23.30 -10.27
CA PRO A 42 12.38 23.95 -10.00
C PRO A 42 11.60 24.46 -11.22
N LYS A 43 12.29 24.80 -12.33
CA LYS A 43 11.66 25.27 -13.58
C LYS A 43 11.14 24.14 -14.48
N ASP A 44 11.69 22.95 -14.34
CA ASP A 44 11.40 21.78 -15.18
C ASP A 44 10.40 20.83 -14.50
N ARG A 45 9.92 21.18 -13.31
CA ARG A 45 8.92 20.38 -12.57
C ARG A 45 7.58 20.40 -13.27
N LEU A 46 6.96 19.23 -13.38
CA LEU A 46 5.63 19.07 -13.93
C LEU A 46 4.58 19.51 -12.89
N MET A 47 3.40 19.94 -13.36
CA MET A 47 2.23 20.24 -12.52
C MET A 47 1.61 18.94 -11.98
N PHE A 48 2.33 18.28 -11.09
CA PHE A 48 1.96 16.99 -10.49
C PHE A 48 2.46 16.90 -9.04
N GLY A 49 1.78 16.07 -8.22
CA GLY A 49 2.23 15.75 -6.87
C GLY A 49 2.23 16.94 -5.91
N LEU A 50 3.34 17.13 -5.19
CA LEU A 50 3.49 18.19 -4.19
C LEU A 50 3.51 19.59 -4.84
N HIS A 51 4.09 19.72 -6.03
CA HIS A 51 4.13 20.99 -6.75
C HIS A 51 2.72 21.48 -7.11
N GLU A 52 1.88 20.57 -7.62
CA GLU A 52 0.48 20.84 -7.93
C GLU A 52 -0.34 21.21 -6.68
N ALA A 53 -0.09 20.52 -5.55
CA ALA A 53 -0.76 20.83 -4.28
C ALA A 53 -0.53 22.30 -3.86
N PHE A 54 0.73 22.76 -3.89
CA PHE A 54 1.06 24.17 -3.60
C PHE A 54 0.50 25.12 -4.67
N ALA A 55 0.69 24.83 -5.95
CA ALA A 55 0.23 25.69 -7.04
C ALA A 55 -1.30 25.83 -7.11
N SER A 56 -2.05 24.83 -6.64
CA SER A 56 -3.52 24.88 -6.60
C SER A 56 -4.09 25.82 -5.53
N ILE A 57 -3.30 26.11 -4.49
CA ILE A 57 -3.73 26.90 -3.33
C ILE A 57 -3.17 28.31 -3.37
N PHE A 58 -1.91 28.45 -3.80
CA PHE A 58 -1.26 29.75 -3.95
C PHE A 58 -1.48 30.30 -5.36
N PRO A 59 -1.66 31.62 -5.54
CA PRO A 59 -1.45 32.68 -4.56
C PRO A 59 -2.62 32.91 -3.61
N LEU A 60 -2.31 33.27 -2.36
CA LEU A 60 -3.27 33.72 -1.35
C LEU A 60 -3.27 35.25 -1.31
N GLN A 61 -4.46 35.84 -1.32
CA GLN A 61 -4.66 37.29 -1.35
C GLN A 61 -5.64 37.67 -0.26
N ASP A 62 -5.34 38.71 0.51
CA ASP A 62 -6.26 39.26 1.51
C ASP A 62 -7.51 39.92 0.89
N ASN A 63 -8.59 40.09 1.67
CA ASN A 63 -9.85 40.71 1.25
C ASN A 63 -9.66 42.12 0.68
N HIS A 64 -8.66 42.87 1.17
CA HIS A 64 -8.36 44.24 0.71
C HIS A 64 -7.32 44.30 -0.41
N GLU A 65 -6.76 43.14 -0.81
CA GLU A 65 -5.63 42.98 -1.75
C GLU A 65 -4.33 43.68 -1.29
N ASN A 66 -4.17 43.87 0.02
CA ASN A 66 -2.99 44.50 0.61
C ASN A 66 -1.77 43.56 0.64
N TYR A 67 -2.03 42.27 0.86
CA TYR A 67 -1.03 41.23 1.00
C TYR A 67 -1.27 40.12 -0.01
N ILE A 68 -0.23 39.78 -0.79
CA ILE A 68 -0.25 38.67 -1.74
C ILE A 68 0.90 37.71 -1.40
N LEU A 69 0.56 36.49 -0.99
CA LEU A 69 1.51 35.43 -0.69
C LEU A 69 1.59 34.45 -1.86
N GLU A 70 2.75 34.38 -2.51
CA GLU A 70 3.04 33.53 -3.66
C GLU A 70 3.96 32.37 -3.28
N TYR A 71 3.70 31.20 -3.86
CA TYR A 71 4.62 30.06 -3.83
C TYR A 71 5.63 30.15 -4.98
N LYS A 72 6.92 29.90 -4.69
CA LYS A 72 7.99 29.83 -5.72
C LYS A 72 8.48 28.42 -5.97
N SER A 73 8.93 27.74 -4.93
CA SER A 73 9.54 26.41 -5.01
C SER A 73 9.55 25.74 -3.64
N TYR A 74 9.69 24.41 -3.62
CA TYR A 74 10.02 23.68 -2.38
C TYR A 74 11.36 22.96 -2.51
N THR A 75 11.98 22.75 -1.37
CA THR A 75 13.22 22.00 -1.18
C THR A 75 12.99 20.94 -0.11
N ILE A 76 13.47 19.74 -0.38
CA ILE A 76 13.41 18.60 0.54
C ILE A 76 14.82 18.45 1.08
N GLY A 77 14.98 18.48 2.41
CA GLY A 77 16.26 18.23 3.04
C GLY A 77 16.59 16.75 3.10
N LYS A 78 17.83 16.43 3.48
CA LYS A 78 18.24 15.04 3.73
C LYS A 78 17.72 14.52 5.07
N PRO A 79 17.48 13.21 5.20
CA PRO A 79 17.09 12.60 6.46
C PRO A 79 18.23 12.70 7.48
N ARG A 80 17.87 12.88 8.76
CA ARG A 80 18.86 13.06 9.85
C ARG A 80 19.40 11.73 10.39
N TYR A 81 18.58 10.70 10.35
CA TYR A 81 18.88 9.36 10.83
C TYR A 81 18.72 8.37 9.68
N THR A 82 19.48 7.28 9.72
CA THR A 82 19.25 6.18 8.77
C THR A 82 17.96 5.43 9.12
N PRO A 83 17.33 4.72 8.17
CA PRO A 83 16.17 3.87 8.45
C PRO A 83 16.39 2.93 9.64
N ARG A 84 17.58 2.32 9.76
CA ARG A 84 17.89 1.39 10.85
C ARG A 84 17.96 2.09 12.20
N GLU A 85 18.61 3.24 12.27
CA GLU A 85 18.65 4.07 13.49
C GLU A 85 17.24 4.46 13.93
N CYS A 86 16.36 4.81 12.98
CA CYS A 86 14.97 5.15 13.28
C CYS A 86 14.20 3.96 13.88
N SER A 87 14.38 2.77 13.31
CA SER A 87 13.73 1.55 13.80
C SER A 87 14.19 1.18 15.22
N ASP A 88 15.51 1.14 15.44
CA ASP A 88 16.08 0.79 16.74
C ASP A 88 15.68 1.80 17.84
N ARG A 89 15.60 3.10 17.53
CA ARG A 89 15.25 4.18 18.48
C ARG A 89 13.76 4.41 18.66
N GLY A 90 12.89 3.79 17.86
CA GLY A 90 11.44 4.03 17.96
C GLY A 90 10.96 5.37 17.38
N ILE A 91 11.75 6.00 16.50
CA ILE A 91 11.40 7.30 15.91
C ILE A 91 10.91 7.16 14.46
N THR A 92 10.28 8.21 13.93
CA THR A 92 9.78 8.25 12.55
C THR A 92 10.88 8.70 11.59
N TYR A 93 11.11 7.95 10.51
CA TYR A 93 12.03 8.33 9.43
C TYR A 93 11.42 9.45 8.59
N ASN A 94 11.99 10.65 8.69
CA ASN A 94 11.42 11.85 8.09
C ASN A 94 12.49 12.78 7.50
N VAL A 95 12.04 13.64 6.59
CA VAL A 95 12.82 14.69 5.94
C VAL A 95 12.19 16.06 6.21
N PRO A 96 13.00 17.10 6.42
CA PRO A 96 12.49 18.45 6.61
C PRO A 96 12.03 19.04 5.27
N LEU A 97 10.80 19.55 5.21
CA LEU A 97 10.24 20.23 4.04
C LEU A 97 10.36 21.75 4.23
N SER A 98 11.05 22.42 3.30
CA SER A 98 11.17 23.89 3.29
C SER A 98 10.62 24.45 1.99
N VAL A 99 9.82 25.52 2.08
CA VAL A 99 9.10 26.12 0.96
C VAL A 99 9.48 27.59 0.83
N LYS A 100 9.90 27.98 -0.36
CA LYS A 100 10.21 29.37 -0.69
C LYS A 100 8.93 30.13 -1.00
N LEU A 101 8.57 31.05 -0.12
CA LEU A 101 7.39 31.90 -0.23
C LEU A 101 7.82 33.35 -0.51
N ARG A 102 6.99 34.05 -1.28
CA ARG A 102 7.14 35.47 -1.59
C ARG A 102 5.92 36.21 -1.07
N LEU A 103 6.11 37.12 -0.11
CA LEU A 103 5.07 38.05 0.33
C LEU A 103 5.27 39.39 -0.39
N LYS A 104 4.25 39.82 -1.13
CA LYS A 104 4.16 41.15 -1.73
C LYS A 104 3.19 41.99 -0.92
N ILE A 105 3.63 43.17 -0.52
CA ILE A 105 2.84 44.16 0.20
C ILE A 105 2.57 45.31 -0.77
N THR A 106 1.31 45.66 -1.00
CA THR A 106 0.93 46.80 -1.85
C THR A 106 1.01 48.11 -1.08
N ASP A 107 1.27 49.22 -1.78
CA ASP A 107 1.35 50.55 -1.18
C ASP A 107 -0.06 51.08 -0.85
N GLU A 108 -0.26 51.65 0.35
CA GLU A 108 -1.53 52.23 0.80
C GLU A 108 -2.04 53.35 -0.14
N LYS A 109 -1.14 54.00 -0.89
CA LYS A 109 -1.48 55.12 -1.79
C LYS A 109 -1.66 54.72 -3.26
N ASP A 110 -1.04 53.62 -3.72
CA ASP A 110 -1.11 53.14 -5.10
C ASP A 110 -1.12 51.61 -5.16
N LYS A 111 -2.33 51.02 -5.23
CA LYS A 111 -2.53 49.56 -5.26
C LYS A 111 -1.85 48.85 -6.43
N LYS A 112 -1.37 49.56 -7.46
CA LYS A 112 -0.62 48.97 -8.59
C LYS A 112 0.87 48.81 -8.31
N LYS A 113 1.42 49.47 -7.28
CA LYS A 113 2.84 49.35 -6.90
C LYS A 113 3.01 48.52 -5.63
N PHE A 114 3.95 47.59 -5.67
CA PHE A 114 4.35 46.81 -4.51
C PHE A 114 5.36 47.61 -3.68
N ALA A 115 5.00 47.94 -2.44
CA ALA A 115 5.86 48.66 -1.50
C ALA A 115 7.04 47.80 -1.02
N GLN A 116 6.80 46.51 -0.78
CA GLN A 116 7.83 45.58 -0.30
C GLN A 116 7.61 44.17 -0.88
N VAL A 117 8.70 43.50 -1.23
CA VAL A 117 8.70 42.08 -1.66
C VAL A 117 9.68 41.33 -0.79
N ILE A 118 9.18 40.37 -0.01
CA ILE A 118 9.97 39.57 0.93
C ILE A 118 9.98 38.12 0.45
N ASP A 119 11.15 37.62 0.05
CA ASP A 119 11.38 36.22 -0.29
C ASP A 119 12.02 35.50 0.91
N GLN A 120 11.38 34.44 1.40
CA GLN A 120 11.88 33.67 2.55
C GLN A 120 11.64 32.17 2.37
N ASP A 121 12.61 31.36 2.80
CA ASP A 121 12.45 29.91 2.92
C ASP A 121 11.82 29.60 4.27
N VAL A 122 10.59 29.08 4.24
CA VAL A 122 9.78 28.77 5.41
C VAL A 122 9.79 27.27 5.66
N TYR A 123 10.00 26.85 6.90
CA TYR A 123 9.93 25.45 7.29
C TYR A 123 8.49 24.99 7.47
N PHE A 124 8.07 23.97 6.72
CA PHE A 124 6.70 23.43 6.69
C PHE A 124 6.48 22.18 7.54
N GLY A 125 7.51 21.72 8.26
CA GLY A 125 7.45 20.52 9.09
C GLY A 125 8.28 19.37 8.53
N ASN A 126 8.29 18.27 9.28
CA ASN A 126 8.94 17.03 8.88
C ASN A 126 7.92 16.13 8.18
N MET A 127 8.27 15.64 7.00
CA MET A 127 7.46 14.69 6.24
C MET A 127 8.06 13.29 6.36
N PRO A 128 7.28 12.24 6.68
CA PRO A 128 7.75 10.86 6.61
C PRO A 128 8.28 10.54 5.20
N TYR A 129 9.49 9.98 5.13
CA TYR A 129 10.17 9.66 3.87
C TYR A 129 10.11 8.15 3.61
N MET A 130 10.06 7.78 2.33
CA MET A 130 10.01 6.38 1.92
C MET A 130 11.43 5.78 1.91
N THR A 131 11.56 4.54 2.35
CA THR A 131 12.81 3.76 2.23
C THR A 131 12.99 3.27 0.79
N ASP A 132 14.19 2.83 0.43
CA ASP A 132 14.47 2.24 -0.89
C ASP A 132 13.66 0.95 -1.16
N LYS A 133 13.12 0.34 -0.10
CA LYS A 133 12.23 -0.81 -0.19
C LYS A 133 10.78 -0.42 -0.51
N GLY A 134 10.41 0.86 -0.46
CA GLY A 134 9.01 1.28 -0.63
C GLY A 134 8.17 1.17 0.65
N THR A 135 8.81 1.25 1.84
CA THR A 135 8.14 1.28 3.16
C THR A 135 8.36 2.62 3.86
N PHE A 136 7.58 2.90 4.91
CA PHE A 136 7.76 4.07 5.78
C PHE A 136 8.04 3.61 7.20
N ILE A 137 8.99 4.23 7.89
CA ILE A 137 9.22 3.93 9.31
C ILE A 137 8.49 4.96 10.15
N ILE A 138 7.46 4.52 10.87
CA ILE A 138 6.61 5.36 11.71
C ILE A 138 6.71 4.83 13.14
N ASN A 139 7.25 5.65 14.05
CA ASN A 139 7.50 5.29 15.45
C ASN A 139 8.28 3.96 15.58
N GLY A 140 9.36 3.81 14.82
CA GLY A 140 10.21 2.61 14.80
C GLY A 140 9.69 1.40 14.02
N ALA A 141 8.39 1.36 13.70
CA ALA A 141 7.79 0.26 12.97
C ALA A 141 7.72 0.55 11.46
N GLU A 142 8.05 -0.45 10.64
CA GLU A 142 7.87 -0.35 9.19
C GLU A 142 6.39 -0.51 8.80
N ARG A 143 5.88 0.44 8.03
CA ARG A 143 4.52 0.49 7.51
C ARG A 143 4.51 0.56 5.99
N THR A 144 3.47 -0.01 5.41
CA THR A 144 3.20 0.03 3.96
C THR A 144 1.88 0.76 3.75
N VAL A 145 1.87 1.73 2.83
CA VAL A 145 0.63 2.39 2.42
C VAL A 145 0.03 1.62 1.26
N VAL A 146 -1.12 0.99 1.52
CA VAL A 146 -1.83 0.18 0.53
C VAL A 146 -2.49 1.08 -0.50
N THR A 147 -2.36 0.70 -1.76
CA THR A 147 -2.95 1.40 -2.89
C THR A 147 -4.47 1.18 -2.91
N GLN A 148 -5.26 2.24 -3.14
CA GLN A 148 -6.71 2.18 -3.01
C GLN A 148 -7.42 2.13 -4.36
N LEU A 149 -8.38 1.23 -4.55
CA LEU A 149 -9.30 1.21 -5.69
C LEU A 149 -10.61 1.89 -5.29
N GLN A 150 -11.02 2.90 -6.06
CA GLN A 150 -12.27 3.62 -5.84
C GLN A 150 -12.97 3.90 -7.16
N ARG A 151 -14.23 4.35 -7.11
CA ARG A 151 -14.92 4.81 -8.31
C ARG A 151 -14.22 6.04 -8.87
N SER A 152 -14.06 6.07 -10.19
CA SER A 152 -13.51 7.22 -10.89
C SER A 152 -14.51 8.39 -10.84
N PRO A 153 -14.06 9.65 -10.81
CA PRO A 153 -14.93 10.79 -11.08
C PRO A 153 -15.47 10.73 -12.51
N GLY A 154 -16.67 11.27 -12.75
CA GLY A 154 -17.31 11.26 -14.06
C GLY A 154 -18.82 10.96 -13.98
N ALA A 155 -19.44 10.74 -15.14
CA ALA A 155 -20.83 10.30 -15.24
C ALA A 155 -20.93 8.76 -15.14
N PHE A 156 -22.04 8.27 -14.61
CA PHE A 156 -22.34 6.85 -14.46
C PHE A 156 -23.80 6.62 -14.75
N PHE A 157 -24.11 5.62 -15.55
CA PHE A 157 -25.48 5.29 -15.90
C PHE A 157 -25.87 3.91 -15.37
N ASP A 158 -26.92 3.85 -14.56
CA ASP A 158 -27.38 2.66 -13.85
C ASP A 158 -28.85 2.37 -14.18
N GLN A 159 -29.24 1.11 -14.06
CA GLN A 159 -30.62 0.65 -14.23
C GLN A 159 -31.07 -0.11 -12.99
N LYS A 160 -32.18 0.31 -12.39
CA LYS A 160 -32.81 -0.33 -11.25
C LYS A 160 -34.20 -0.82 -11.60
N PHE A 161 -34.65 -1.86 -10.92
CA PHE A 161 -36.01 -2.34 -11.01
C PHE A 161 -36.81 -1.83 -9.82
N HIS A 162 -37.93 -1.17 -10.10
CA HIS A 162 -38.92 -0.87 -9.07
C HIS A 162 -39.63 -2.18 -8.67
N PRO A 163 -40.15 -2.32 -7.43
CA PRO A 163 -40.87 -3.53 -7.00
C PRO A 163 -42.04 -3.97 -7.90
N ASN A 164 -42.57 -3.10 -8.75
CA ASN A 164 -43.61 -3.41 -9.75
C ASN A 164 -43.04 -3.96 -11.07
N GLY A 165 -41.72 -4.15 -11.18
CA GLY A 165 -41.03 -4.61 -12.40
C GLY A 165 -40.65 -3.50 -13.39
N ALA A 166 -41.03 -2.24 -13.17
CA ALA A 166 -40.67 -1.14 -14.06
C ALA A 166 -39.17 -0.84 -14.00
N LYS A 167 -38.56 -0.63 -15.17
CA LYS A 167 -37.15 -0.23 -15.29
C LYS A 167 -37.01 1.27 -15.01
N LEU A 168 -36.25 1.61 -13.99
CA LEU A 168 -35.85 2.96 -13.65
C LEU A 168 -34.40 3.17 -14.06
N TYR A 169 -34.11 4.27 -14.74
CA TYR A 169 -32.77 4.62 -15.15
C TYR A 169 -32.25 5.77 -14.28
N ASN A 170 -30.95 5.75 -14.02
CA ASN A 170 -30.27 6.75 -13.21
C ASN A 170 -28.97 7.18 -13.88
N ALA A 171 -28.73 8.49 -13.99
CA ALA A 171 -27.44 9.06 -14.38
C ALA A 171 -26.85 9.83 -13.19
N ARG A 172 -25.66 9.46 -12.74
CA ARG A 172 -24.97 10.09 -11.60
C ARG A 172 -23.66 10.71 -12.04
N ILE A 173 -23.47 11.99 -11.73
CA ILE A 173 -22.22 12.73 -11.92
C ILE A 173 -21.49 12.84 -10.58
N ILE A 174 -20.28 12.26 -10.52
CA ILE A 174 -19.43 12.23 -9.32
C ILE A 174 -18.21 13.13 -9.55
N PRO A 175 -18.06 14.26 -8.85
CA PRO A 175 -16.84 15.07 -8.88
C PRO A 175 -15.76 14.50 -7.94
N ILE A 176 -14.51 14.96 -8.12
CA ILE A 176 -13.44 14.75 -7.13
C ILE A 176 -13.76 15.55 -5.86
N ARG A 177 -14.19 16.80 -6.05
CA ARG A 177 -14.56 17.73 -4.99
C ARG A 177 -15.78 18.51 -5.43
N GLY A 178 -16.83 18.52 -4.62
CA GLY A 178 -18.07 19.23 -4.94
C GLY A 178 -19.30 18.36 -4.66
N SER A 179 -20.47 18.89 -5.06
CA SER A 179 -21.75 18.22 -4.84
C SER A 179 -22.05 17.15 -5.88
N TRP A 180 -22.67 16.06 -5.46
CA TRP A 180 -23.06 14.98 -6.38
C TRP A 180 -24.40 15.31 -7.03
N ILE A 181 -24.56 14.98 -8.31
CA ILE A 181 -25.79 15.21 -9.06
C ILE A 181 -26.29 13.87 -9.58
N ASP A 182 -27.53 13.52 -9.24
CA ASP A 182 -28.21 12.32 -9.73
C ASP A 182 -29.44 12.73 -10.54
N PHE A 183 -29.61 12.18 -11.73
CA PHE A 183 -30.80 12.25 -12.56
C PHE A 183 -31.49 10.90 -12.57
N THR A 184 -32.75 10.82 -12.20
CA THR A 184 -33.48 9.54 -12.10
C THR A 184 -34.81 9.60 -12.82
N THR A 185 -35.18 8.51 -13.50
CA THR A 185 -36.55 8.35 -14.04
C THR A 185 -37.48 7.77 -12.98
N ASP A 186 -38.76 8.13 -13.05
CA ASP A 186 -39.84 7.54 -12.25
C ASP A 186 -40.68 6.55 -13.08
N ILE A 187 -41.64 5.88 -12.45
CA ILE A 187 -42.54 4.90 -13.10
C ILE A 187 -43.39 5.57 -14.20
N ASN A 188 -43.69 6.86 -14.04
CA ASN A 188 -44.44 7.66 -15.00
C ASN A 188 -43.54 8.37 -16.03
N ASP A 189 -42.31 7.89 -16.22
CA ASP A 189 -41.34 8.43 -17.17
C ASP A 189 -41.01 9.94 -16.94
N ILE A 190 -41.08 10.36 -15.67
CA ILE A 190 -40.73 11.72 -15.22
C ILE A 190 -39.25 11.77 -14.85
N LEU A 191 -38.55 12.83 -15.29
CA LEU A 191 -37.15 13.09 -14.95
C LEU A 191 -37.03 13.90 -13.66
N PHE A 192 -36.37 13.31 -12.66
CA PHE A 192 -36.03 13.97 -11.41
C PHE A 192 -34.53 14.22 -11.30
N THR A 193 -34.18 15.28 -10.58
CA THR A 193 -32.81 15.57 -10.13
C THR A 193 -32.73 15.50 -8.62
N ILE A 194 -31.61 14.99 -8.11
CA ILE A 194 -31.25 14.94 -6.70
C ILE A 194 -29.83 15.44 -6.56
N ILE A 195 -29.62 16.45 -5.72
CA ILE A 195 -28.29 16.99 -5.42
C ILE A 195 -27.88 16.57 -4.00
N ASP A 196 -26.68 16.03 -3.82
CA ASP A 196 -26.13 15.55 -2.54
C ASP A 196 -27.07 14.60 -1.77
N ARG A 197 -27.86 13.80 -2.49
CA ARG A 197 -28.87 12.88 -1.92
C ARG A 197 -29.90 13.59 -1.02
N LYS A 198 -30.18 14.87 -1.29
CA LYS A 198 -31.25 15.65 -0.63
C LYS A 198 -32.62 15.31 -1.26
N ARG A 199 -33.54 16.27 -1.26
CA ARG A 199 -34.89 16.09 -1.82
C ARG A 199 -34.84 15.99 -3.35
N LYS A 200 -35.67 15.11 -3.90
CA LYS A 200 -35.92 14.98 -5.34
C LYS A 200 -36.79 16.13 -5.86
N PHE A 201 -36.44 16.69 -7.02
CA PHE A 201 -37.22 17.72 -7.69
C PHE A 201 -37.13 17.58 -9.23
N PRO A 202 -38.07 18.10 -10.02
CA PRO A 202 -38.08 17.91 -11.49
C PRO A 202 -36.79 18.39 -12.16
N ALA A 203 -36.29 17.68 -13.17
CA ALA A 203 -35.03 18.05 -13.83
C ALA A 203 -35.11 19.39 -14.59
N THR A 204 -36.29 19.75 -15.09
CA THR A 204 -36.56 21.04 -15.73
C THR A 204 -36.37 22.22 -14.78
N LEU A 205 -36.68 22.04 -13.49
CA LEU A 205 -36.45 23.06 -12.45
C LEU A 205 -34.95 23.41 -12.35
N LEU A 206 -34.06 22.41 -12.47
CA LEU A 206 -32.62 22.63 -12.50
C LEU A 206 -32.23 23.38 -13.78
N LEU A 207 -32.70 22.93 -14.94
CA LEU A 207 -32.40 23.57 -16.23
C LEU A 207 -32.82 25.04 -16.25
N ARG A 208 -34.02 25.38 -15.74
CA ARG A 208 -34.44 26.78 -15.61
C ARG A 208 -33.52 27.60 -14.72
N SER A 209 -33.07 27.03 -13.61
CA SER A 209 -32.11 27.70 -12.72
C SER A 209 -30.71 27.90 -13.34
N LEU A 210 -30.40 27.16 -14.43
CA LEU A 210 -29.15 27.27 -15.18
C LEU A 210 -29.26 28.23 -16.38
N GLY A 211 -30.42 28.87 -16.61
CA GLY A 211 -30.60 29.88 -17.65
C GLY A 211 -31.50 29.48 -18.83
N PHE A 212 -32.08 28.28 -18.84
CA PHE A 212 -33.10 27.87 -19.82
C PHE A 212 -34.48 28.40 -19.39
N SER A 213 -34.78 29.66 -19.72
CA SER A 213 -35.88 30.40 -19.08
C SER A 213 -37.26 29.85 -19.43
N THR A 214 -37.53 29.67 -20.73
CA THR A 214 -38.84 29.28 -21.25
C THR A 214 -38.92 27.79 -21.58
N ASP A 215 -40.15 27.28 -21.71
CA ASP A 215 -40.39 25.88 -22.14
C ASP A 215 -39.81 25.64 -23.53
N GLU A 216 -39.86 26.67 -24.39
CA GLU A 216 -39.24 26.68 -25.71
C GLU A 216 -37.73 26.48 -25.64
N ASP A 217 -37.04 27.19 -24.74
CA ASP A 217 -35.58 27.06 -24.56
C ASP A 217 -35.20 25.62 -24.16
N ILE A 218 -36.03 24.98 -23.33
CA ILE A 218 -35.82 23.60 -22.92
C ILE A 218 -36.03 22.67 -24.12
N TYR A 219 -37.14 22.76 -24.85
CA TYR A 219 -37.37 21.89 -26.02
C TYR A 219 -36.34 22.12 -27.14
N ASN A 220 -35.91 23.36 -27.36
CA ASN A 220 -34.84 23.72 -28.30
C ASN A 220 -33.50 23.10 -27.88
N ALA A 221 -33.17 23.10 -26.58
CA ALA A 221 -31.94 22.47 -26.09
C ALA A 221 -31.87 20.95 -26.37
N PHE A 222 -33.03 20.30 -26.55
CA PHE A 222 -33.14 18.89 -26.92
C PHE A 222 -33.37 18.65 -28.42
N ASP A 223 -33.39 19.71 -29.25
CA ASP A 223 -33.61 19.64 -30.71
C ASP A 223 -34.98 19.02 -31.08
N LEU A 224 -36.02 19.28 -30.27
CA LEU A 224 -37.35 18.64 -30.39
C LEU A 224 -38.44 19.53 -31.01
N VAL A 225 -38.13 20.79 -31.33
CA VAL A 225 -39.09 21.73 -31.90
C VAL A 225 -39.23 21.52 -33.40
N LEU A 226 -40.47 21.38 -33.86
CA LEU A 226 -40.84 21.27 -35.27
C LEU A 226 -41.50 22.57 -35.72
N ASP A 227 -40.93 23.21 -36.75
CA ASP A 227 -41.54 24.35 -37.43
C ASP A 227 -42.49 23.84 -38.53
N ILE A 228 -43.80 23.98 -38.30
CA ILE A 228 -44.83 23.54 -39.26
C ILE A 228 -45.69 24.73 -39.70
N ASP A 229 -46.02 24.80 -40.99
CA ASP A 229 -47.00 25.74 -41.52
C ASP A 229 -48.42 25.23 -41.20
N PRO A 230 -49.28 26.01 -40.50
CA PRO A 230 -50.66 25.62 -40.16
C PRO A 230 -51.51 25.18 -41.37
N SER A 231 -51.15 25.60 -42.57
CA SER A 231 -51.81 25.26 -43.83
C SER A 231 -51.56 23.82 -44.28
N LYS A 232 -50.46 23.19 -43.83
CA LYS A 232 -50.01 21.85 -44.25
C LYS A 232 -50.38 20.74 -43.26
N ILE A 233 -51.03 21.08 -42.14
CA ILE A 233 -51.42 20.13 -41.09
C ILE A 233 -52.63 19.31 -41.56
N LYS A 234 -52.48 17.98 -41.67
CA LYS A 234 -53.58 17.03 -41.95
C LYS A 234 -54.35 16.74 -40.65
N THR A 235 -55.66 16.50 -40.75
CA THR A 235 -56.58 16.30 -39.61
C THR A 235 -56.42 14.98 -38.86
N ASP A 236 -55.69 14.02 -39.40
CA ASP A 236 -55.38 12.76 -38.73
C ASP A 236 -54.16 12.97 -37.81
N ASN A 237 -54.33 12.75 -36.49
CA ASN A 237 -53.31 12.83 -35.42
C ASN A 237 -52.99 14.23 -34.83
N LEU A 238 -53.97 15.15 -34.77
CA LEU A 238 -53.78 16.46 -34.14
C LEU A 238 -53.45 16.39 -32.64
N THR A 239 -54.07 15.46 -31.89
CA THR A 239 -53.89 15.32 -30.42
C THR A 239 -52.50 14.85 -29.98
N ASP A 240 -51.59 14.56 -30.92
CA ASP A 240 -50.24 14.09 -30.62
C ASP A 240 -49.23 15.25 -30.49
N TYR A 241 -49.63 16.47 -30.89
CA TYR A 241 -48.78 17.67 -30.92
C TYR A 241 -49.15 18.67 -29.83
N ILE A 242 -48.14 19.32 -29.24
CA ILE A 242 -48.30 20.39 -28.26
C ILE A 242 -47.67 21.69 -28.79
N THR A 243 -48.33 22.82 -28.55
CA THR A 243 -47.81 24.16 -28.85
C THR A 243 -46.74 24.58 -27.86
N VAL A 244 -45.61 25.08 -28.36
CA VAL A 244 -44.45 25.43 -27.51
C VAL A 244 -44.39 26.91 -27.17
N GLU A 245 -44.87 27.76 -28.07
CA GLU A 245 -44.84 29.22 -27.95
C GLU A 245 -46.25 29.81 -27.82
N ASP A 246 -46.33 30.94 -27.11
CA ASP A 246 -47.52 31.76 -27.06
C ASP A 246 -47.73 32.42 -28.43
N THR A 247 -48.82 32.09 -29.12
CA THR A 247 -49.15 32.71 -30.39
C THR A 247 -50.00 33.94 -30.14
N ILE A 248 -49.43 35.11 -30.34
CA ILE A 248 -50.10 36.41 -30.18
C ILE A 248 -50.57 36.91 -31.55
N ASP A 249 -51.79 37.44 -31.61
CA ASP A 249 -52.25 38.18 -32.78
C ASP A 249 -51.58 39.56 -32.82
N MET A 250 -50.83 39.83 -33.88
CA MET A 250 -50.10 41.09 -34.06
C MET A 250 -51.02 42.29 -34.32
N GLU A 251 -52.28 42.09 -34.71
CA GLU A 251 -53.25 43.17 -34.95
C GLU A 251 -54.02 43.56 -33.68
N THR A 252 -54.36 42.60 -32.82
CA THR A 252 -55.17 42.82 -31.60
C THR A 252 -54.36 42.83 -30.31
N GLY A 253 -53.16 42.23 -30.32
CA GLY A 253 -52.36 41.99 -29.11
C GLY A 253 -52.93 40.91 -28.19
N GLU A 254 -54.01 40.22 -28.60
CA GLU A 254 -54.63 39.14 -27.83
C GLU A 254 -53.89 37.81 -28.05
N LEU A 255 -53.82 37.00 -26.99
CA LEU A 255 -53.20 35.69 -26.99
C LEU A 255 -54.16 34.67 -27.64
N VAL A 256 -53.82 34.17 -28.83
CA VAL A 256 -54.65 33.24 -29.60
C VAL A 256 -54.48 31.80 -29.12
N VAL A 257 -53.25 31.41 -28.81
CA VAL A 257 -52.93 30.08 -28.28
C VAL A 257 -51.89 30.22 -27.18
N GLU A 258 -52.18 29.64 -26.04
CA GLU A 258 -51.26 29.52 -24.90
C GLU A 258 -50.28 28.36 -25.12
N ALA A 259 -49.02 28.56 -24.75
CA ALA A 259 -48.00 27.52 -24.74
C ALA A 259 -48.40 26.34 -23.83
N GLY A 260 -48.06 25.13 -24.25
CA GLY A 260 -48.31 23.89 -23.52
C GLY A 260 -49.67 23.24 -23.76
N ARG A 261 -50.49 23.72 -24.71
CA ARG A 261 -51.78 23.10 -25.06
C ARG A 261 -51.66 22.07 -26.17
N GLU A 262 -52.43 20.99 -26.03
CA GLU A 262 -52.60 19.97 -27.06
C GLU A 262 -53.36 20.55 -28.25
N LEU A 263 -52.93 20.21 -29.46
CA LEU A 263 -53.47 20.77 -30.69
C LEU A 263 -54.86 20.17 -30.99
N ASN A 264 -55.89 21.02 -30.97
CA ASN A 264 -57.28 20.65 -31.26
C ASN A 264 -57.78 21.33 -32.55
N GLU A 265 -58.84 20.80 -33.17
CA GLU A 265 -59.43 21.38 -34.39
C GLU A 265 -59.85 22.86 -34.23
N THR A 266 -60.26 23.24 -33.01
CA THR A 266 -60.57 24.64 -32.63
C THR A 266 -59.33 25.54 -32.64
N ILE A 267 -58.19 25.03 -32.21
CA ILE A 267 -56.91 25.77 -32.17
C ILE A 267 -56.37 25.93 -33.60
N VAL A 268 -56.43 24.88 -34.41
CA VAL A 268 -56.00 24.92 -35.82
C VAL A 268 -56.86 25.87 -36.65
N SER A 269 -58.18 25.90 -36.41
CA SER A 269 -59.07 26.85 -37.10
C SER A 269 -58.82 28.30 -36.66
N ALA A 270 -58.56 28.55 -35.36
CA ALA A 270 -58.18 29.88 -34.87
C ALA A 270 -56.86 30.37 -35.50
N LEU A 271 -55.85 29.50 -35.61
CA LEU A 271 -54.56 29.80 -36.25
C LEU A 271 -54.70 30.07 -37.77
N LYS A 272 -55.57 29.32 -38.47
CA LYS A 272 -55.87 29.56 -39.89
C LYS A 272 -56.59 30.88 -40.10
N ASN A 273 -57.53 31.23 -39.23
CA ASN A 273 -58.23 32.52 -39.27
C ASN A 273 -57.29 33.71 -39.01
N ASN A 274 -56.29 33.51 -38.15
CA ASN A 274 -55.27 34.51 -37.80
C ASN A 274 -54.07 34.59 -38.79
N LYS A 275 -54.09 33.84 -39.90
CA LYS A 275 -53.05 33.83 -40.96
C LYS A 275 -51.60 33.64 -40.44
N THR A 276 -51.40 32.86 -39.39
CA THR A 276 -50.08 32.60 -38.80
C THR A 276 -49.20 31.80 -39.78
N LYS A 277 -47.95 32.23 -40.03
CA LYS A 277 -47.07 31.65 -41.07
C LYS A 277 -46.37 30.34 -40.65
N THR A 278 -45.96 30.24 -39.39
CA THR A 278 -45.22 29.12 -38.82
C THR A 278 -45.65 28.94 -37.37
N ILE A 279 -45.82 27.70 -36.93
CA ILE A 279 -46.05 27.37 -35.52
C ILE A 279 -45.01 26.34 -35.07
N LYS A 280 -44.46 26.57 -33.86
CA LYS A 280 -43.56 25.63 -33.19
C LYS A 280 -44.36 24.57 -32.44
N LEU A 281 -44.20 23.32 -32.86
CA LEU A 281 -44.89 22.16 -32.29
C LEU A 281 -43.88 21.12 -31.78
N VAL A 282 -44.28 20.37 -30.76
CA VAL A 282 -43.54 19.19 -30.28
C VAL A 282 -44.44 17.96 -30.39
N ASP A 283 -43.93 16.90 -31.02
CA ASP A 283 -44.60 15.60 -31.09
C ASP A 283 -44.34 14.82 -29.81
N VAL A 284 -45.39 14.67 -28.98
CA VAL A 284 -45.30 14.08 -27.64
C VAL A 284 -45.58 12.59 -27.62
N ARG A 285 -46.40 12.07 -28.54
CA ARG A 285 -46.82 10.66 -28.50
C ARG A 285 -45.95 9.73 -29.32
N ASN A 286 -45.36 10.18 -30.42
CA ASN A 286 -44.49 9.32 -31.24
C ASN A 286 -43.04 9.35 -30.77
N ASN A 287 -42.61 10.43 -30.08
CA ASN A 287 -41.25 10.55 -29.57
C ASN A 287 -41.21 10.46 -28.04
N ILE A 288 -40.54 9.43 -27.53
CA ILE A 288 -40.33 9.19 -26.09
C ILE A 288 -39.62 10.39 -25.44
N ASP A 289 -38.71 11.07 -26.15
CA ASP A 289 -37.94 12.21 -25.61
C ASP A 289 -38.88 13.35 -25.19
N SER A 290 -39.77 13.72 -26.12
CA SER A 290 -40.79 14.73 -25.95
C SER A 290 -41.80 14.35 -24.86
N MET A 291 -42.19 13.06 -24.79
CA MET A 291 -43.08 12.55 -23.75
C MET A 291 -42.49 12.74 -22.35
N MET A 292 -41.24 12.34 -22.15
CA MET A 292 -40.56 12.44 -20.85
C MET A 292 -40.39 13.88 -20.40
N LEU A 293 -39.98 14.77 -21.32
CA LEU A 293 -39.82 16.19 -21.02
C LEU A 293 -41.16 16.84 -20.71
N ASN A 294 -42.20 16.59 -21.51
CA ASN A 294 -43.54 17.12 -21.26
C ASN A 294 -44.12 16.67 -19.90
N ASN A 295 -43.98 15.38 -19.56
CA ASN A 295 -44.40 14.87 -18.25
C ASN A 295 -43.63 15.52 -17.10
N THR A 296 -42.37 15.89 -17.33
CA THR A 296 -41.53 16.59 -16.36
C THR A 296 -41.94 18.06 -16.20
N ILE A 297 -42.18 18.77 -17.30
CA ILE A 297 -42.66 20.17 -17.32
C ILE A 297 -44.02 20.28 -16.62
N LYS A 298 -44.96 19.36 -16.88
CA LYS A 298 -46.28 19.34 -16.20
C LYS A 298 -46.18 19.22 -14.67
N LYS A 299 -45.07 18.67 -14.14
CA LYS A 299 -44.82 18.50 -12.71
C LYS A 299 -43.94 19.60 -12.12
N ASP A 300 -43.34 20.45 -12.97
CA ASP A 300 -42.54 21.60 -12.57
C ASP A 300 -43.45 22.75 -12.11
N PRO A 301 -43.34 23.23 -10.85
CA PRO A 301 -44.17 24.32 -10.36
C PRO A 301 -43.70 25.71 -10.82
N THR A 302 -42.61 25.82 -11.59
CA THR A 302 -42.00 27.12 -11.96
C THR A 302 -42.09 27.40 -13.45
N LYS A 303 -42.19 28.69 -13.81
CA LYS A 303 -42.24 29.15 -15.21
C LYS A 303 -41.11 30.09 -15.61
N SER A 304 -40.35 30.61 -14.64
CA SER A 304 -39.23 31.53 -14.89
C SER A 304 -37.95 31.11 -14.17
N THR A 305 -36.81 31.61 -14.66
CA THR A 305 -35.49 31.39 -14.05
C THR A 305 -35.42 31.89 -12.60
N GLU A 306 -36.03 33.04 -12.30
CA GLU A 306 -36.01 33.62 -10.95
C GLU A 306 -36.79 32.77 -9.94
N GLU A 307 -37.98 32.29 -10.32
CA GLU A 307 -38.78 31.38 -9.48
C GLU A 307 -38.04 30.05 -9.24
N ALA A 308 -37.42 29.50 -10.29
CA ALA A 308 -36.64 28.28 -10.22
C ALA A 308 -35.44 28.43 -9.27
N LEU A 309 -34.70 29.54 -9.35
CA LEU A 309 -33.57 29.84 -8.47
C LEU A 309 -33.96 29.88 -7.00
N LEU A 310 -35.04 30.61 -6.67
CA LEU A 310 -35.54 30.70 -5.29
C LEU A 310 -35.98 29.33 -4.78
N LYS A 311 -36.67 28.54 -5.62
CA LYS A 311 -37.16 27.22 -5.23
C LYS A 311 -36.04 26.20 -5.05
N VAL A 312 -35.07 26.16 -5.96
CA VAL A 312 -33.88 25.30 -5.84
C VAL A 312 -33.08 25.66 -4.60
N TYR A 313 -32.88 26.95 -4.33
CA TYR A 313 -32.21 27.41 -3.10
C TYR A 313 -32.94 26.92 -1.84
N TYR A 314 -34.26 27.09 -1.77
CA TYR A 314 -35.09 26.60 -0.68
C TYR A 314 -34.99 25.08 -0.49
N LEU A 315 -35.06 24.31 -1.58
CA LEU A 315 -34.96 22.85 -1.55
C LEU A 315 -33.59 22.36 -1.04
N LEU A 316 -32.52 23.11 -1.33
CA LEU A 316 -31.16 22.74 -0.93
C LEU A 316 -30.78 23.21 0.47
N ARG A 317 -31.23 24.38 0.92
CA ARG A 317 -30.87 25.00 2.21
C ARG A 317 -31.93 24.83 3.30
N GLY A 318 -33.19 24.63 2.92
CA GLY A 318 -34.34 24.64 3.83
C GLY A 318 -34.75 26.04 4.31
N SER A 319 -34.09 27.09 3.81
CA SER A 319 -34.36 28.49 4.12
C SER A 319 -34.57 29.28 2.83
N ASP A 320 -35.38 30.32 2.88
CA ASP A 320 -35.59 31.21 1.74
C ASP A 320 -34.31 31.99 1.38
N ALA A 321 -34.15 32.30 0.09
CA ALA A 321 -33.04 33.10 -0.39
C ALA A 321 -33.27 34.59 -0.11
N PRO A 322 -32.25 35.37 0.26
CA PRO A 322 -32.38 36.81 0.45
C PRO A 322 -32.72 37.58 -0.84
N SER A 323 -32.26 37.08 -2.00
CA SER A 323 -32.55 37.64 -3.32
C SER A 323 -32.28 36.59 -4.42
N PRO A 324 -32.89 36.74 -5.63
CA PRO A 324 -32.58 35.87 -6.77
C PRO A 324 -31.09 35.88 -7.15
N GLU A 325 -30.44 37.04 -7.09
CA GLU A 325 -29.01 37.16 -7.37
C GLU A 325 -28.13 36.36 -6.38
N SER A 326 -28.55 36.32 -5.11
CA SER A 326 -27.88 35.51 -4.08
C SER A 326 -28.04 34.01 -4.36
N ALA A 327 -29.22 33.59 -4.83
CA ALA A 327 -29.49 32.22 -5.26
C ALA A 327 -28.67 31.85 -6.50
N GLN A 328 -28.57 32.72 -7.50
CA GLN A 328 -27.72 32.52 -8.68
C GLN A 328 -26.25 32.34 -8.28
N LYS A 329 -25.70 33.29 -7.50
CA LYS A 329 -24.32 33.20 -6.99
C LYS A 329 -24.08 31.96 -6.12
N PHE A 330 -25.12 31.37 -5.55
CA PHE A 330 -25.03 30.12 -4.80
C PHE A 330 -24.89 28.91 -5.75
N ILE A 331 -25.73 28.82 -6.79
CA ILE A 331 -25.65 27.77 -7.81
C ILE A 331 -24.34 27.86 -8.59
N ASP A 332 -23.93 29.07 -9.00
CA ASP A 332 -22.66 29.27 -9.70
C ASP A 332 -21.47 28.83 -8.85
N ARG A 333 -21.51 29.13 -7.55
CA ARG A 333 -20.51 28.65 -6.61
C ARG A 333 -20.58 27.14 -6.38
N MET A 334 -21.72 26.50 -6.62
CA MET A 334 -21.92 25.07 -6.39
C MET A 334 -21.34 24.23 -7.52
N PHE A 335 -21.53 24.63 -8.78
CA PHE A 335 -21.15 23.80 -9.95
C PHE A 335 -20.07 24.42 -10.86
N PHE A 336 -20.03 25.75 -10.97
CA PHE A 336 -19.19 26.44 -11.95
C PHE A 336 -17.93 27.09 -11.34
N SER A 337 -17.79 27.08 -10.02
CA SER A 337 -16.62 27.65 -9.34
C SER A 337 -15.52 26.60 -9.12
N PRO A 338 -14.31 26.77 -9.70
CA PRO A 338 -13.19 25.83 -9.53
C PRO A 338 -12.75 25.63 -8.07
N LYS A 339 -13.02 26.61 -7.21
CA LYS A 339 -12.67 26.54 -5.77
C LYS A 339 -13.55 25.53 -5.01
N LYS A 340 -14.80 25.33 -5.43
CA LYS A 340 -15.78 24.47 -4.74
C LYS A 340 -16.10 23.20 -5.51
N TYR A 341 -16.12 23.27 -6.84
CA TYR A 341 -16.39 22.14 -7.71
C TYR A 341 -15.16 21.82 -8.56
N ASP A 342 -14.81 20.54 -8.65
CA ASP A 342 -13.69 20.05 -9.43
C ASP A 342 -13.95 18.59 -9.84
N LEU A 343 -14.13 18.37 -11.14
CA LEU A 343 -14.10 17.03 -11.77
C LEU A 343 -12.69 16.48 -11.85
N GLY A 344 -11.69 17.36 -11.80
CA GLY A 344 -10.30 17.10 -12.14
C GLY A 344 -10.11 16.68 -13.59
N GLN A 345 -8.85 16.52 -13.97
CA GLN A 345 -8.50 16.04 -15.31
C GLN A 345 -9.08 14.65 -15.60
N VAL A 346 -9.18 13.79 -14.58
CA VAL A 346 -9.71 12.42 -14.72
C VAL A 346 -11.21 12.44 -15.01
N GLY A 347 -11.99 13.21 -14.24
CA GLY A 347 -13.44 13.28 -14.44
C GLY A 347 -13.79 13.88 -15.80
N ARG A 348 -13.05 14.92 -16.22
CA ARG A 348 -13.23 15.52 -17.54
C ARG A 348 -12.84 14.56 -18.66
N TYR A 349 -11.67 13.93 -18.57
CA TYR A 349 -11.23 12.90 -19.53
C TYR A 349 -12.27 11.79 -19.70
N ARG A 350 -12.90 11.35 -18.60
CA ARG A 350 -13.93 10.30 -18.63
C ARG A 350 -15.22 10.78 -19.27
N LEU A 351 -15.72 11.97 -18.91
CA LEU A 351 -16.89 12.58 -19.56
C LEU A 351 -16.66 12.73 -21.07
N ASP A 352 -15.49 13.26 -21.45
CA ASP A 352 -15.13 13.47 -22.86
C ASP A 352 -15.06 12.13 -23.61
N LYS A 353 -14.47 11.08 -23.01
CA LYS A 353 -14.38 9.74 -23.61
C LYS A 353 -15.74 9.02 -23.68
N GLN A 354 -16.61 9.22 -22.70
CA GLN A 354 -17.94 8.60 -22.64
C GLN A 354 -18.89 9.20 -23.67
N PHE A 355 -18.84 10.52 -23.86
CA PHE A 355 -19.70 11.24 -24.80
C PHE A 355 -19.04 11.53 -26.16
N ASN A 356 -17.79 11.07 -26.37
CA ASN A 356 -16.97 11.37 -27.56
C ASN A 356 -16.87 12.88 -27.85
N LEU A 357 -16.60 13.68 -26.82
CA LEU A 357 -16.45 15.12 -26.95
C LEU A 357 -15.01 15.49 -27.31
N ASP A 358 -14.84 16.41 -28.27
CA ASP A 358 -13.54 16.89 -28.75
C ASP A 358 -12.96 18.02 -27.87
N ASN A 359 -13.16 17.91 -26.55
CA ASN A 359 -12.63 18.85 -25.58
C ASN A 359 -11.22 18.43 -25.17
N LYS A 360 -10.22 19.30 -25.35
CA LYS A 360 -8.83 19.06 -24.92
C LYS A 360 -8.66 19.14 -23.40
N GLY A 361 -9.64 18.70 -22.60
CA GLY A 361 -9.56 18.58 -21.13
C GLY A 361 -9.23 19.87 -20.37
N LYS A 362 -9.59 21.04 -20.90
CA LYS A 362 -9.18 22.35 -20.34
C LYS A 362 -10.01 22.80 -19.15
N ASP A 363 -11.30 22.46 -19.12
CA ASP A 363 -12.22 22.92 -18.07
C ASP A 363 -12.37 21.84 -17.00
N SER A 364 -12.07 22.18 -15.75
CA SER A 364 -12.14 21.28 -14.60
C SER A 364 -13.50 21.29 -13.89
N VAL A 365 -14.42 22.16 -14.33
CA VAL A 365 -15.78 22.31 -13.81
C VAL A 365 -16.80 21.79 -14.83
N LEU A 366 -18.05 21.62 -14.40
CA LEU A 366 -19.14 21.28 -15.31
C LEU A 366 -19.46 22.46 -16.22
N THR A 367 -19.84 22.17 -17.47
CA THR A 367 -20.45 23.14 -18.38
C THR A 367 -21.97 22.95 -18.38
N HIS A 368 -22.71 23.93 -18.92
CA HIS A 368 -24.16 23.81 -19.08
C HIS A 368 -24.52 22.63 -20.00
N ASP A 369 -23.72 22.41 -21.05
CA ASP A 369 -23.90 21.30 -21.99
C ASP A 369 -23.74 19.93 -21.34
N ASP A 370 -22.87 19.78 -20.33
CA ASP A 370 -22.66 18.50 -19.65
C ASP A 370 -23.96 17.98 -19.01
N PHE A 371 -24.79 18.88 -18.47
CA PHE A 371 -26.11 18.52 -17.91
C PHE A 371 -27.06 18.03 -19.00
N LEU A 372 -27.13 18.74 -20.13
CA LEU A 372 -27.99 18.38 -21.26
C LEU A 372 -27.59 17.04 -21.87
N ILE A 373 -26.30 16.84 -22.13
CA ILE A 373 -25.77 15.59 -22.71
C ILE A 373 -26.06 14.41 -21.78
N THR A 374 -25.91 14.60 -20.46
CA THR A 374 -26.22 13.56 -19.47
C THR A 374 -27.71 13.17 -19.50
N ILE A 375 -28.62 14.16 -19.57
CA ILE A 375 -30.06 13.90 -19.68
C ILE A 375 -30.40 13.24 -21.03
N LYS A 376 -29.82 13.72 -22.15
CA LYS A 376 -29.98 13.11 -23.49
C LYS A 376 -29.57 11.63 -23.46
N TYR A 377 -28.45 11.30 -22.82
CA TYR A 377 -28.00 9.91 -22.68
C TYR A 377 -28.99 9.05 -21.88
N LEU A 378 -29.53 9.57 -20.78
CA LEU A 378 -30.53 8.87 -19.97
C LEU A 378 -31.81 8.56 -20.77
N ILE A 379 -32.24 9.50 -21.62
CA ILE A 379 -33.38 9.31 -22.52
C ILE A 379 -33.06 8.24 -23.59
N LEU A 380 -31.86 8.24 -24.18
CA LEU A 380 -31.43 7.22 -25.12
C LEU A 380 -31.39 5.81 -24.51
N MET A 381 -31.07 5.69 -23.22
CA MET A 381 -31.18 4.42 -22.49
C MET A 381 -32.63 3.98 -22.34
N ARG A 382 -33.55 4.90 -22.04
CA ARG A 382 -34.98 4.60 -21.97
C ARG A 382 -35.53 4.09 -23.31
N LYS A 383 -35.00 4.60 -24.43
CA LYS A 383 -35.26 4.12 -25.81
C LYS A 383 -34.63 2.76 -26.12
N GLY A 384 -33.71 2.25 -25.31
CA GLY A 384 -33.00 0.99 -25.55
C GLY A 384 -31.85 1.08 -26.57
N LEU A 385 -31.45 2.28 -26.98
CA LEU A 385 -30.35 2.50 -27.93
C LEU A 385 -28.97 2.47 -27.24
N LYS A 386 -28.94 2.62 -25.92
CA LYS A 386 -27.73 2.60 -25.08
C LYS A 386 -27.94 1.66 -23.90
N SER A 387 -26.87 0.94 -23.54
CA SER A 387 -26.83 0.05 -22.38
C SER A 387 -26.39 0.81 -21.12
N PRO A 388 -26.79 0.34 -19.92
CA PRO A 388 -26.25 0.85 -18.66
C PRO A 388 -24.75 0.58 -18.54
N ASP A 389 -24.06 1.41 -17.76
CA ASP A 389 -22.65 1.22 -17.45
C ASP A 389 -22.50 0.10 -16.40
N ASP A 390 -21.47 -0.73 -16.57
CA ASP A 390 -21.06 -1.66 -15.53
C ASP A 390 -20.15 -0.94 -14.52
N ILE A 391 -20.61 -0.83 -13.28
CA ILE A 391 -19.90 -0.14 -12.19
C ILE A 391 -18.56 -0.83 -11.85
N ASP A 392 -18.45 -2.13 -12.13
CA ASP A 392 -17.32 -2.96 -11.73
C ASP A 392 -16.24 -3.03 -12.80
N HIS A 393 -16.55 -2.57 -14.02
CA HIS A 393 -15.59 -2.35 -15.09
C HIS A 393 -14.39 -1.51 -14.61
N LEU A 394 -13.16 -1.97 -14.86
CA LEU A 394 -11.95 -1.25 -14.43
C LEU A 394 -11.75 0.10 -15.10
N GLY A 395 -12.46 0.42 -16.19
CA GLY A 395 -12.52 1.79 -16.73
C GLY A 395 -13.36 2.76 -15.88
N ASN A 396 -14.26 2.22 -15.06
CA ASN A 396 -15.11 2.97 -14.14
C ASN A 396 -14.51 3.06 -12.73
N ARG A 397 -13.49 2.25 -12.46
CA ARG A 397 -12.71 2.25 -11.22
C ARG A 397 -11.31 2.80 -11.45
N ARG A 398 -10.75 3.40 -10.42
CA ARG A 398 -9.46 4.08 -10.47
C ARG A 398 -8.67 3.78 -9.24
N VAL A 399 -7.37 3.64 -9.45
CA VAL A 399 -6.39 3.43 -8.41
C VAL A 399 -5.81 4.76 -7.94
N ARG A 400 -5.80 4.96 -6.62
CA ARG A 400 -5.06 6.02 -5.93
C ARG A 400 -3.77 5.46 -5.36
N THR A 401 -2.66 5.83 -5.98
CA THR A 401 -1.32 5.50 -5.51
C THR A 401 -0.96 6.28 -4.25
N VAL A 402 0.15 5.91 -3.61
CA VAL A 402 0.61 6.55 -2.36
C VAL A 402 0.87 8.05 -2.56
N GLY A 403 1.49 8.43 -3.67
CA GLY A 403 1.75 9.84 -3.98
C GLY A 403 0.47 10.67 -4.06
N GLU A 404 -0.59 10.13 -4.67
CA GLU A 404 -1.87 10.83 -4.73
C GLU A 404 -2.59 10.86 -3.37
N GLN A 405 -2.56 9.76 -2.62
CA GLN A 405 -3.14 9.74 -1.26
C GLN A 405 -2.49 10.81 -0.39
N LEU A 406 -1.16 10.94 -0.45
CA LEU A 406 -0.43 11.99 0.25
C LEU A 406 -0.80 13.38 -0.26
N LYS A 407 -0.90 13.59 -1.58
CA LYS A 407 -1.39 14.85 -2.17
C LYS A 407 -2.73 15.27 -1.57
N VAL A 408 -3.69 14.34 -1.43
CA VAL A 408 -5.00 14.63 -0.83
C VAL A 408 -4.86 15.06 0.63
N GLN A 409 -4.00 14.40 1.41
CA GLN A 409 -3.73 14.80 2.80
C GLN A 409 -3.06 16.17 2.88
N PHE A 410 -2.08 16.45 2.01
CA PHE A 410 -1.43 17.75 1.91
C PHE A 410 -2.43 18.85 1.52
N ASN A 411 -3.32 18.61 0.56
CA ASN A 411 -4.37 19.56 0.19
C ASN A 411 -5.33 19.83 1.36
N SER A 412 -5.68 18.81 2.16
CA SER A 412 -6.49 18.99 3.37
C SER A 412 -5.74 19.82 4.42
N ALA A 413 -4.45 19.55 4.62
CA ALA A 413 -3.59 20.26 5.56
C ALA A 413 -3.41 21.75 5.18
N LEU A 414 -3.05 22.00 3.92
CA LEU A 414 -2.94 23.36 3.37
C LEU A 414 -4.30 24.06 3.40
N ALA A 415 -5.39 23.34 3.09
CA ALA A 415 -6.79 23.66 3.37
C ALA A 415 -7.02 24.43 4.68
N ARG A 416 -6.61 23.76 5.78
CA ARG A 416 -6.74 24.28 7.15
C ARG A 416 -5.79 25.45 7.41
N MET A 417 -4.57 25.38 6.86
CA MET A 417 -3.56 26.42 6.99
C MET A 417 -4.00 27.74 6.34
N VAL A 418 -4.64 27.68 5.17
CA VAL A 418 -5.13 28.86 4.44
C VAL A 418 -6.03 29.72 5.32
N ARG A 419 -6.95 29.12 6.07
CA ARG A 419 -7.83 29.85 6.99
C ARG A 419 -7.05 30.64 8.04
N THR A 420 -6.04 30.01 8.65
CA THR A 420 -5.17 30.67 9.64
C THR A 420 -4.33 31.78 9.01
N VAL A 421 -3.85 31.59 7.77
CA VAL A 421 -3.13 32.63 7.02
C VAL A 421 -4.03 33.84 6.77
N TYR A 422 -5.26 33.62 6.31
CA TYR A 422 -6.25 34.69 6.09
C TYR A 422 -6.58 35.47 7.36
N GLU A 423 -6.82 34.78 8.47
CA GLU A 423 -7.07 35.41 9.77
C GLU A 423 -5.86 36.26 10.19
N ARG A 424 -4.63 35.74 10.05
CA ARG A 424 -3.40 36.48 10.39
C ARG A 424 -3.11 37.68 9.49
N MET A 425 -3.43 37.59 8.19
CA MET A 425 -3.28 38.71 7.25
C MET A 425 -4.23 39.86 7.58
N ASN A 426 -5.44 39.57 8.09
CA ASN A 426 -6.43 40.58 8.48
C ASN A 426 -6.19 41.20 9.86
N LEU A 427 -5.43 40.53 10.75
CA LEU A 427 -5.34 40.88 12.18
C LEU A 427 -4.23 41.89 12.56
N ARG A 428 -3.42 42.43 11.64
CA ARG A 428 -2.28 43.31 12.00
C ARG A 428 -2.13 44.56 11.14
N GLU A 429 -2.03 45.73 11.78
CA GLU A 429 -1.94 47.05 11.12
C GLU A 429 -0.58 47.79 11.27
N SER A 430 0.49 47.25 11.89
CA SER A 430 1.74 48.07 12.04
C SER A 430 3.09 47.37 12.34
N GLU A 431 3.28 46.10 12.00
CA GLU A 431 4.62 45.46 12.02
C GLU A 431 4.94 44.81 10.67
N THR A 432 6.20 44.82 10.24
CA THR A 432 6.66 44.16 9.01
C THR A 432 6.41 42.65 9.07
N ILE A 433 5.30 42.19 8.48
CA ILE A 433 4.92 40.77 8.45
C ILE A 433 5.91 39.99 7.60
N THR A 434 6.43 38.88 8.13
CA THR A 434 7.24 37.93 7.35
C THR A 434 6.41 36.70 6.95
N PRO A 435 6.75 36.02 5.83
CA PRO A 435 6.12 34.75 5.46
C PRO A 435 6.12 33.68 6.56
N GLN A 436 7.18 33.63 7.39
CA GLN A 436 7.30 32.67 8.49
C GLN A 436 6.23 32.88 9.57
N ASP A 437 5.83 34.13 9.84
CA ASP A 437 4.83 34.47 10.86
C ASP A 437 3.40 34.07 10.43
N LEU A 438 3.17 33.94 9.13
CA LEU A 438 1.86 33.57 8.58
C LEU A 438 1.61 32.06 8.61
N ILE A 439 2.67 31.24 8.56
CA ILE A 439 2.59 29.79 8.37
C ILE A 439 2.67 29.06 9.72
N ASN A 440 1.79 28.08 9.94
CA ASN A 440 1.85 27.16 11.08
C ASN A 440 2.13 25.72 10.62
N SER A 441 3.39 25.30 10.75
CA SER A 441 3.85 23.96 10.33
C SER A 441 3.26 22.80 11.15
N ARG A 442 2.79 23.06 12.38
CA ARG A 442 2.21 22.00 13.24
C ARG A 442 0.94 21.41 12.64
N LEU A 443 0.13 22.23 11.97
CA LEU A 443 -1.13 21.79 11.34
C LEU A 443 -0.87 20.74 10.25
N VAL A 444 0.14 20.99 9.41
CA VAL A 444 0.54 20.08 8.34
C VAL A 444 1.08 18.77 8.91
N THR A 445 1.98 18.87 9.88
CA THR A 445 2.60 17.69 10.53
C THR A 445 1.53 16.82 11.22
N THR A 446 0.52 17.42 11.84
CA THR A 446 -0.53 16.69 12.55
C THR A 446 -1.37 15.84 11.59
N VAL A 447 -1.81 16.42 10.47
CA VAL A 447 -2.64 15.72 9.48
C VAL A 447 -1.87 14.54 8.87
N ILE A 448 -0.60 14.76 8.52
CA ILE A 448 0.26 13.72 7.94
C ILE A 448 0.49 12.58 8.95
N ASN A 449 0.82 12.91 10.21
CA ASN A 449 1.02 11.91 11.25
C ASN A 449 -0.26 11.13 11.56
N THR A 450 -1.44 11.77 11.53
CA THR A 450 -2.72 11.06 11.65
C THR A 450 -2.93 10.08 10.50
N PHE A 451 -2.64 10.47 9.26
CA PHE A 451 -2.75 9.56 8.11
C PHE A 451 -1.85 8.33 8.29
N PHE A 452 -0.56 8.50 8.58
CA PHE A 452 0.35 7.38 8.74
C PHE A 452 0.07 6.53 9.99
N GLY A 453 -0.45 7.15 11.06
CA GLY A 453 -0.71 6.50 12.34
C GLY A 453 -2.02 5.71 12.40
N THR A 454 -3.14 6.30 11.97
CA THR A 454 -4.50 5.76 12.20
C THR A 454 -5.25 5.35 10.93
N SER A 455 -4.77 5.71 9.73
CA SER A 455 -5.45 5.33 8.49
C SER A 455 -5.48 3.82 8.29
N GLN A 456 -6.62 3.28 7.83
CA GLN A 456 -6.74 1.88 7.42
C GLN A 456 -5.84 1.49 6.25
N LEU A 457 -5.41 2.49 5.46
CA LEU A 457 -4.51 2.31 4.31
C LEU A 457 -3.03 2.23 4.74
N SER A 458 -2.67 2.80 5.89
CA SER A 458 -1.31 2.72 6.45
C SER A 458 -1.23 1.53 7.40
N GLN A 459 -0.80 0.38 6.89
CA GLN A 459 -0.78 -0.89 7.61
C GLN A 459 0.65 -1.24 8.05
N PHE A 460 0.79 -2.04 9.11
CA PHE A 460 2.09 -2.62 9.44
C PHE A 460 2.58 -3.49 8.28
N GLY A 461 3.85 -3.34 7.91
CA GLY A 461 4.46 -4.14 6.85
C GLY A 461 4.40 -5.63 7.20
N ASP A 462 4.00 -6.46 6.24
CA ASP A 462 4.09 -7.92 6.33
C ASP A 462 5.49 -8.30 5.84
N GLN A 463 6.36 -8.60 6.80
CA GLN A 463 7.79 -8.87 6.60
C GLN A 463 8.12 -10.31 7.01
N THR A 464 7.14 -11.21 6.94
CA THR A 464 7.35 -12.62 7.25
C THR A 464 8.47 -13.19 6.36
N ASN A 465 8.41 -12.91 5.05
CA ASN A 465 9.41 -13.25 4.05
C ASN A 465 9.40 -12.22 2.88
N PRO A 466 10.38 -12.25 1.95
CA PRO A 466 10.46 -11.26 0.87
C PRO A 466 9.25 -11.25 -0.09
N LEU A 467 8.58 -12.39 -0.29
CA LEU A 467 7.39 -12.48 -1.13
C LEU A 467 6.19 -11.79 -0.46
N ALA A 468 5.99 -12.00 0.84
CA ALA A 468 4.96 -11.32 1.63
C ALA A 468 5.13 -9.79 1.56
N GLU A 469 6.38 -9.33 1.61
CA GLU A 469 6.72 -7.92 1.52
C GLU A 469 6.35 -7.30 0.14
N ILE A 470 6.74 -7.94 -0.97
CA ILE A 470 6.40 -7.45 -2.32
C ILE A 470 4.88 -7.48 -2.55
N THR A 471 4.24 -8.60 -2.24
CA THR A 471 2.80 -8.78 -2.47
C THR A 471 1.98 -7.77 -1.67
N HIS A 472 2.39 -7.45 -0.45
CA HIS A 472 1.73 -6.42 0.33
C HIS A 472 1.87 -5.01 -0.28
N LYS A 473 3.04 -4.68 -0.85
CA LYS A 473 3.29 -3.40 -1.52
C LYS A 473 2.52 -3.26 -2.85
N ARG A 474 2.25 -4.37 -3.53
CA ARG A 474 1.45 -4.45 -4.78
C ARG A 474 -0.04 -4.66 -4.55
N ARG A 475 -0.48 -4.67 -3.29
CA ARG A 475 -1.87 -4.88 -2.93
C ARG A 475 -2.72 -3.67 -3.30
N ILE A 476 -3.90 -3.96 -3.84
CA ILE A 476 -4.94 -3.00 -4.16
C ILE A 476 -6.14 -3.29 -3.26
N SER A 477 -6.60 -2.26 -2.54
CA SER A 477 -7.72 -2.34 -1.60
C SER A 477 -8.89 -1.48 -2.06
N SER A 478 -10.07 -2.08 -2.19
CA SER A 478 -11.33 -1.36 -2.40
C SER A 478 -11.87 -0.73 -1.11
N LEU A 479 -11.26 -1.06 0.04
CA LEU A 479 -11.58 -0.50 1.36
C LEU A 479 -10.89 0.84 1.60
N GLY A 480 -11.47 1.65 2.49
CA GLY A 480 -10.89 2.91 2.96
C GLY A 480 -11.76 4.13 2.64
N PRO A 481 -11.29 5.35 2.97
CA PRO A 481 -12.06 6.58 2.77
C PRO A 481 -12.35 6.83 1.28
N GLY A 482 -13.62 7.00 0.92
CA GLY A 482 -14.07 7.13 -0.48
C GLY A 482 -14.23 5.80 -1.23
N GLY A 483 -13.82 4.68 -0.62
CA GLY A 483 -14.06 3.32 -1.11
C GLY A 483 -15.31 2.67 -0.50
N LEU A 484 -15.32 1.35 -0.46
CA LEU A 484 -16.41 0.55 0.10
C LEU A 484 -16.12 0.14 1.55
N SER A 485 -17.16 -0.09 2.34
CA SER A 485 -17.04 -0.82 3.61
C SER A 485 -17.38 -2.30 3.41
N ARG A 486 -16.88 -3.16 4.29
CA ARG A 486 -17.11 -4.62 4.21
C ARG A 486 -18.59 -4.99 4.18
N GLU A 487 -19.40 -4.29 4.96
CA GLU A 487 -20.85 -4.50 5.11
C GLU A 487 -21.66 -3.99 3.91
N ARG A 488 -21.19 -2.92 3.25
CA ARG A 488 -21.84 -2.38 2.04
C ARG A 488 -21.46 -3.10 0.76
N ALA A 489 -20.35 -3.83 0.76
CA ALA A 489 -19.87 -4.49 -0.43
C ALA A 489 -20.70 -5.75 -0.73
N GLY A 490 -21.57 -5.64 -1.74
CA GLY A 490 -22.35 -6.75 -2.27
C GLY A 490 -21.51 -7.79 -3.00
N PHE A 491 -22.19 -8.80 -3.55
CA PHE A 491 -21.56 -9.89 -4.29
C PHE A 491 -20.89 -9.42 -5.59
N GLU A 492 -21.54 -8.54 -6.35
CA GLU A 492 -21.07 -8.02 -7.65
C GLU A 492 -19.63 -7.50 -7.59
N VAL A 493 -19.34 -6.66 -6.59
CA VAL A 493 -18.02 -6.04 -6.40
C VAL A 493 -16.93 -7.05 -6.01
N ARG A 494 -17.31 -8.19 -5.42
CA ARG A 494 -16.37 -9.22 -4.95
C ARG A 494 -16.03 -10.22 -6.05
N ASP A 495 -16.87 -10.29 -7.09
CA ASP A 495 -16.71 -11.25 -8.18
C ASP A 495 -15.57 -10.82 -9.13
N VAL A 496 -15.10 -11.78 -9.93
CA VAL A 496 -14.05 -11.54 -10.91
C VAL A 496 -14.65 -11.04 -12.22
N HIS A 497 -14.35 -9.80 -12.58
CA HIS A 497 -14.79 -9.21 -13.85
C HIS A 497 -13.77 -9.51 -14.97
N TYR A 498 -14.24 -9.67 -16.21
CA TYR A 498 -13.36 -9.93 -17.37
C TYR A 498 -12.29 -8.84 -17.62
N THR A 499 -12.49 -7.60 -17.15
CA THR A 499 -11.53 -6.50 -17.30
C THR A 499 -10.31 -6.67 -16.41
N HIS A 500 -10.40 -7.54 -15.39
CA HIS A 500 -9.28 -7.88 -14.52
C HIS A 500 -8.15 -8.57 -15.30
N TYR A 501 -8.43 -9.14 -16.48
CA TYR A 501 -7.45 -9.82 -17.32
C TYR A 501 -6.20 -8.96 -17.57
N GLY A 502 -5.03 -9.48 -17.19
CA GLY A 502 -3.74 -8.78 -17.32
C GLY A 502 -3.55 -7.55 -16.41
N ARG A 503 -4.52 -7.24 -15.54
CA ARG A 503 -4.54 -6.05 -14.66
C ARG A 503 -4.54 -6.41 -13.18
N LEU A 504 -5.51 -7.23 -12.76
CA LEU A 504 -5.65 -7.73 -11.39
C LEU A 504 -5.62 -9.25 -11.42
N CYS A 505 -4.89 -9.84 -10.48
CA CYS A 505 -4.84 -11.29 -10.37
C CYS A 505 -6.20 -11.84 -9.90
N PRO A 506 -6.79 -12.81 -10.62
CA PRO A 506 -8.06 -13.43 -10.22
C PRO A 506 -7.90 -14.44 -9.08
N ILE A 507 -6.68 -14.94 -8.84
CA ILE A 507 -6.40 -16.02 -7.85
C ILE A 507 -6.00 -15.44 -6.49
N GLU A 508 -5.14 -14.41 -6.46
CA GLU A 508 -4.58 -13.90 -5.21
C GLU A 508 -5.54 -12.91 -4.52
N THR A 509 -6.33 -13.42 -3.57
CA THR A 509 -7.16 -12.65 -2.64
C THR A 509 -7.14 -13.31 -1.26
N PRO A 510 -7.24 -12.56 -0.15
CA PRO A 510 -7.43 -13.17 1.17
C PRO A 510 -8.76 -13.92 1.25
N GLU A 511 -8.74 -15.03 1.98
CA GLU A 511 -9.94 -15.77 2.37
C GLU A 511 -10.76 -14.99 3.41
N GLY A 512 -12.06 -15.29 3.52
CA GLY A 512 -12.95 -14.72 4.53
C GLY A 512 -13.60 -13.39 4.12
N PRO A 513 -13.90 -12.48 5.08
CA PRO A 513 -14.73 -11.30 4.82
C PRO A 513 -14.19 -10.31 3.79
N ASN A 514 -12.89 -10.38 3.47
CA ASN A 514 -12.21 -9.47 2.54
C ASN A 514 -12.08 -10.03 1.11
N ILE A 515 -12.64 -11.22 0.83
CA ILE A 515 -12.58 -11.82 -0.51
C ILE A 515 -13.11 -10.85 -1.58
N GLY A 516 -12.33 -10.67 -2.65
CA GLY A 516 -12.64 -9.77 -3.78
C GLY A 516 -12.51 -8.27 -3.48
N LEU A 517 -12.36 -7.87 -2.21
CA LEU A 517 -12.16 -6.46 -1.82
C LEU A 517 -10.68 -6.08 -1.77
N ILE A 518 -9.82 -7.09 -1.64
CA ILE A 518 -8.38 -6.95 -1.66
C ILE A 518 -7.85 -7.84 -2.76
N SER A 519 -7.21 -7.24 -3.75
CA SER A 519 -6.64 -7.93 -4.91
C SER A 519 -5.17 -7.57 -5.06
N SER A 520 -4.45 -8.34 -5.86
CA SER A 520 -3.04 -8.11 -6.17
C SER A 520 -2.89 -7.64 -7.61
N LEU A 521 -1.99 -6.67 -7.85
CA LEU A 521 -1.69 -6.19 -9.21
C LEU A 521 -1.00 -7.31 -10.02
N ALA A 522 -1.44 -7.51 -11.26
CA ALA A 522 -0.85 -8.49 -12.17
C ALA A 522 0.61 -8.15 -12.52
N LEU A 523 1.38 -9.12 -13.03
CA LEU A 523 2.84 -8.99 -13.22
C LEU A 523 3.25 -7.77 -14.05
N MET A 524 2.66 -7.62 -15.23
CA MET A 524 3.06 -6.60 -16.21
C MET A 524 2.17 -5.36 -16.21
N ALA A 525 1.15 -5.32 -15.36
CA ALA A 525 0.21 -4.22 -15.27
C ALA A 525 0.90 -2.93 -14.82
N LYS A 526 0.51 -1.81 -15.44
CA LYS A 526 0.95 -0.46 -15.06
C LYS A 526 -0.23 0.42 -14.73
N ILE A 527 0.03 1.47 -13.96
CA ILE A 527 -0.96 2.49 -13.67
C ILE A 527 -0.60 3.73 -14.46
N ASN A 528 -1.54 4.22 -15.26
CA ASN A 528 -1.32 5.45 -16.02
C ASN A 528 -1.42 6.69 -15.12
N ARG A 529 -1.09 7.87 -15.67
CA ARG A 529 -1.15 9.15 -14.94
C ARG A 529 -2.56 9.49 -14.41
N HIS A 530 -3.59 8.98 -15.07
CA HIS A 530 -4.98 9.15 -14.65
C HIS A 530 -5.42 8.12 -13.61
N GLY A 531 -4.58 7.18 -13.19
CA GLY A 531 -4.88 6.17 -12.18
C GLY A 531 -5.65 4.95 -12.70
N PHE A 532 -5.80 4.77 -14.01
CA PHE A 532 -6.37 3.54 -14.58
C PHE A 532 -5.29 2.47 -14.75
N ILE A 533 -5.68 1.22 -14.59
CA ILE A 533 -4.78 0.07 -14.74
C ILE A 533 -4.75 -0.33 -16.22
N GLU A 534 -3.55 -0.46 -16.77
CA GLU A 534 -3.31 -0.81 -18.16
C GLU A 534 -2.54 -2.14 -18.24
N ALA A 535 -2.90 -2.95 -19.23
CA ALA A 535 -2.25 -4.21 -19.56
C ALA A 535 -1.50 -4.07 -20.89
N PRO A 536 -0.30 -4.67 -21.03
CA PRO A 536 0.46 -4.58 -22.27
C PRO A 536 0.08 -5.69 -23.27
N TYR A 537 0.01 -5.33 -24.55
CA TYR A 537 -0.31 -6.25 -25.65
C TYR A 537 0.59 -5.99 -26.86
N ARG A 538 0.94 -7.05 -27.62
CA ARG A 538 1.68 -6.92 -28.88
C ARG A 538 0.76 -6.46 -30.00
N VAL A 539 1.26 -5.58 -30.86
CA VAL A 539 0.49 -5.05 -32.00
C VAL A 539 0.50 -6.08 -33.14
N VAL A 540 -0.67 -6.35 -33.72
CA VAL A 540 -0.82 -7.14 -34.95
C VAL A 540 -1.19 -6.20 -36.08
N ASP A 541 -0.40 -6.21 -37.15
CA ASP A 541 -0.61 -5.37 -38.32
C ASP A 541 -0.43 -6.22 -39.58
N ASN A 542 -1.42 -6.21 -40.48
CA ASN A 542 -1.46 -7.04 -41.69
C ASN A 542 -1.14 -8.53 -41.43
N GLN A 543 -1.76 -9.13 -40.41
CA GLN A 543 -1.56 -10.52 -39.95
C GLN A 543 -0.16 -10.83 -39.39
N VAL A 544 0.71 -9.83 -39.22
CA VAL A 544 2.06 -9.99 -38.67
C VAL A 544 2.10 -9.46 -37.23
N VAL A 545 2.56 -10.32 -36.32
CA VAL A 545 2.79 -9.94 -34.92
C VAL A 545 4.09 -9.15 -34.83
N LYS A 546 4.00 -7.88 -34.43
CA LYS A 546 5.16 -7.00 -34.20
C LYS A 546 5.74 -7.23 -32.81
N GLU A 547 7.04 -6.96 -32.67
CA GLU A 547 7.73 -6.95 -31.36
C GLU A 547 7.36 -5.72 -30.50
N GLU A 548 6.84 -4.67 -31.12
CA GLU A 548 6.33 -3.50 -30.42
C GLU A 548 5.04 -3.85 -29.65
N PHE A 549 4.96 -3.39 -28.40
CA PHE A 549 3.79 -3.58 -27.55
C PHE A 549 3.23 -2.24 -27.07
N LYS A 550 1.93 -2.21 -26.82
CA LYS A 550 1.17 -1.04 -26.36
C LYS A 550 0.42 -1.39 -25.08
N TYR A 551 0.42 -0.47 -24.12
CA TYR A 551 -0.44 -0.56 -22.93
C TYR A 551 -1.85 -0.08 -23.30
N LEU A 552 -2.85 -0.92 -23.00
CA LEU A 552 -4.26 -0.61 -23.24
C LEU A 552 -5.01 -0.47 -21.91
N SER A 553 -5.83 0.58 -21.79
CA SER A 553 -6.82 0.69 -20.71
C SER A 553 -7.97 -0.28 -20.93
N ALA A 554 -8.75 -0.57 -19.88
CA ALA A 554 -9.89 -1.49 -20.00
C ALA A 554 -10.90 -1.03 -21.08
N ASP A 555 -11.14 0.27 -21.19
CA ASP A 555 -12.05 0.82 -22.20
C ASP A 555 -11.51 0.72 -23.64
N ASP A 556 -10.19 0.76 -23.81
CA ASP A 556 -9.57 0.65 -25.14
C ASP A 556 -9.55 -0.81 -25.61
N GLU A 557 -9.32 -1.73 -24.67
CA GLU A 557 -9.36 -3.17 -24.90
C GLU A 557 -10.73 -3.63 -25.42
N ASP A 558 -11.82 -3.14 -24.84
CA ASP A 558 -13.20 -3.45 -25.24
C ASP A 558 -13.56 -3.08 -26.69
N ARG A 559 -12.77 -2.20 -27.32
CA ARG A 559 -12.95 -1.76 -28.71
C ARG A 559 -12.15 -2.59 -29.71
N THR A 560 -11.37 -3.56 -29.23
CA THR A 560 -10.38 -4.28 -30.02
C THR A 560 -10.53 -5.78 -29.86
N ASN A 561 -10.10 -6.54 -30.88
CA ASN A 561 -10.05 -7.99 -30.81
C ASN A 561 -8.63 -8.44 -30.43
N ILE A 562 -8.51 -9.14 -29.30
CA ILE A 562 -7.22 -9.59 -28.75
C ILE A 562 -7.13 -11.11 -28.84
N ALA A 563 -6.12 -11.63 -29.54
CA ALA A 563 -5.84 -13.05 -29.61
C ALA A 563 -5.04 -13.54 -28.39
N GLN A 564 -5.28 -14.79 -27.99
CA GLN A 564 -4.52 -15.43 -26.92
C GLN A 564 -3.03 -15.56 -27.27
N SER A 565 -2.18 -15.65 -26.25
CA SER A 565 -0.75 -15.96 -26.42
C SER A 565 -0.54 -17.35 -27.02
N GLY A 566 0.52 -17.52 -27.82
CA GLY A 566 0.91 -18.83 -28.36
C GLY A 566 0.30 -19.18 -29.72
N LEU A 567 -0.06 -18.18 -30.53
CA LEU A 567 -0.49 -18.38 -31.91
C LEU A 567 0.57 -19.11 -32.74
N SER A 568 0.12 -20.00 -33.62
CA SER A 568 0.99 -20.65 -34.59
C SER A 568 1.43 -19.61 -35.62
N THR A 569 2.70 -19.23 -35.57
CA THR A 569 3.29 -18.20 -36.45
C THR A 569 4.41 -18.79 -37.31
N ASP A 570 4.58 -18.22 -38.51
CA ASP A 570 5.70 -18.57 -39.38
C ASP A 570 7.01 -17.89 -38.94
N SER A 571 8.12 -18.19 -39.63
CA SER A 571 9.43 -17.56 -39.37
C SER A 571 9.47 -16.03 -39.52
N LYS A 572 8.41 -15.40 -40.05
CA LYS A 572 8.24 -13.95 -40.19
C LYS A 572 7.16 -13.40 -39.25
N ASN A 573 6.77 -14.15 -38.21
CA ASN A 573 5.71 -13.81 -37.25
C ASN A 573 4.33 -13.60 -37.88
N LYS A 574 4.06 -14.17 -39.06
CA LYS A 574 2.75 -14.14 -39.68
C LYS A 574 1.88 -15.26 -39.12
N ILE A 575 0.62 -14.94 -38.80
CA ILE A 575 -0.35 -15.91 -38.29
C ILE A 575 -0.66 -16.97 -39.35
N ASN A 576 -0.51 -18.25 -39.01
CA ASN A 576 -0.73 -19.38 -39.92
C ASN A 576 -2.18 -19.92 -39.86
N ASP A 577 -2.84 -19.79 -38.70
CA ASP A 577 -4.16 -20.37 -38.48
C ASP A 577 -5.24 -19.63 -39.30
N PRO A 578 -6.13 -20.34 -40.02
CA PRO A 578 -7.14 -19.71 -40.88
C PRO A 578 -8.26 -19.02 -40.10
N LYS A 579 -8.47 -19.42 -38.84
CA LYS A 579 -9.42 -18.82 -37.91
C LYS A 579 -8.80 -18.76 -36.54
N VAL A 580 -8.92 -17.61 -35.89
CA VAL A 580 -8.30 -17.33 -34.60
C VAL A 580 -9.39 -17.04 -33.58
N ARG A 581 -9.29 -17.68 -32.42
CA ARG A 581 -10.12 -17.35 -31.26
C ARG A 581 -9.60 -16.07 -30.63
N VAL A 582 -10.43 -15.04 -30.60
CA VAL A 582 -10.11 -13.76 -29.98
C VAL A 582 -11.04 -13.49 -28.81
N ARG A 583 -10.59 -12.63 -27.91
CA ARG A 583 -11.40 -12.06 -26.85
C ARG A 583 -11.93 -10.71 -27.33
N SER A 584 -13.23 -10.51 -27.17
CA SER A 584 -13.92 -9.26 -27.48
C SER A 584 -14.90 -8.99 -26.32
N LYS A 585 -14.57 -8.01 -25.48
CA LYS A 585 -15.25 -7.78 -24.18
C LYS A 585 -15.21 -9.04 -23.31
N GLY A 586 -16.39 -9.55 -22.91
CA GLY A 586 -16.55 -10.80 -22.16
C GLY A 586 -16.71 -12.05 -23.02
N ASP A 587 -16.79 -11.92 -24.35
CA ASP A 587 -17.04 -13.02 -25.27
C ASP A 587 -15.76 -13.50 -25.98
N PHE A 588 -15.80 -14.72 -26.51
CA PHE A 588 -14.67 -15.35 -27.21
C PHE A 588 -15.02 -15.75 -28.65
N PRO A 589 -15.31 -14.80 -29.56
CA PRO A 589 -15.62 -15.10 -30.94
C PRO A 589 -14.43 -15.69 -31.71
N ILE A 590 -14.73 -16.46 -32.75
CA ILE A 590 -13.74 -16.97 -33.70
C ILE A 590 -13.80 -16.08 -34.94
N VAL A 591 -12.70 -15.39 -35.24
CA VAL A 591 -12.60 -14.39 -36.32
C VAL A 591 -11.49 -14.76 -37.31
N ASP A 592 -11.50 -14.10 -38.46
CA ASP A 592 -10.41 -14.21 -39.43
C ASP A 592 -9.16 -13.46 -38.92
N PRO A 593 -7.93 -13.90 -39.28
CA PRO A 593 -6.68 -13.29 -38.84
C PRO A 593 -6.56 -11.78 -39.11
N ASP A 594 -7.22 -11.28 -40.16
CA ASP A 594 -7.25 -9.85 -40.50
C ASP A 594 -8.00 -8.99 -39.48
N SER A 595 -8.92 -9.58 -38.71
CA SER A 595 -9.69 -8.88 -37.68
C SER A 595 -8.96 -8.83 -36.33
N VAL A 596 -7.78 -9.45 -36.22
CA VAL A 596 -6.96 -9.47 -35.00
C VAL A 596 -6.12 -8.21 -34.92
N HIS A 597 -6.27 -7.44 -33.84
CA HIS A 597 -5.55 -6.17 -33.66
C HIS A 597 -4.37 -6.31 -32.69
N PHE A 598 -4.53 -7.16 -31.68
CA PHE A 598 -3.53 -7.35 -30.63
C PHE A 598 -3.40 -8.82 -30.24
N THR A 599 -2.30 -9.18 -29.60
CA THR A 599 -2.10 -10.48 -28.95
C THR A 599 -1.42 -10.30 -27.58
N ASP A 600 -1.70 -11.22 -26.66
CA ASP A 600 -1.06 -11.26 -25.34
C ASP A 600 0.47 -11.39 -25.45
N ILE A 601 1.21 -10.84 -24.49
CA ILE A 601 2.68 -10.94 -24.49
C ILE A 601 3.11 -12.31 -24.00
N VAL A 602 2.60 -12.71 -22.84
CA VAL A 602 2.92 -13.98 -22.17
C VAL A 602 1.69 -14.53 -21.46
N PRO A 603 1.53 -15.86 -21.38
CA PRO A 603 0.41 -16.48 -20.68
C PRO A 603 0.31 -16.08 -19.18
N ASN A 604 1.45 -15.93 -18.51
CA ASN A 604 1.49 -15.63 -17.07
C ASN A 604 1.22 -14.14 -16.72
N GLN A 605 1.02 -13.26 -17.72
CA GLN A 605 0.76 -11.83 -17.47
C GLN A 605 -0.53 -11.58 -16.66
N ILE A 606 -1.45 -12.55 -16.65
CA ILE A 606 -2.72 -12.49 -15.90
C ILE A 606 -2.56 -12.67 -14.39
N LEU A 607 -1.45 -13.26 -13.96
CA LEU A 607 -1.23 -13.64 -12.57
C LEU A 607 -0.53 -12.53 -11.80
N SER A 608 -0.59 -12.64 -10.48
CA SER A 608 0.25 -11.87 -9.57
C SER A 608 1.57 -12.59 -9.31
N VAL A 609 2.45 -11.91 -8.58
CA VAL A 609 3.76 -12.44 -8.19
C VAL A 609 3.67 -13.76 -7.43
N ALA A 610 2.78 -13.89 -6.44
CA ALA A 610 2.69 -15.11 -5.63
C ALA A 610 2.08 -16.30 -6.39
N ALA A 611 1.07 -16.05 -7.22
CA ALA A 611 0.48 -17.10 -8.05
C ALA A 611 1.45 -17.57 -9.15
N ALA A 612 2.26 -16.66 -9.70
CA ALA A 612 3.26 -16.97 -10.71
C ALA A 612 4.46 -17.80 -10.21
N LEU A 613 4.60 -18.00 -8.89
CA LEU A 613 5.64 -18.85 -8.27
C LEU A 613 5.20 -20.32 -8.08
N ILE A 614 3.93 -20.63 -8.36
CA ILE A 614 3.41 -22.00 -8.27
C ILE A 614 3.68 -22.69 -9.62
N PRO A 615 4.57 -23.70 -9.69
CA PRO A 615 4.76 -24.48 -10.91
C PRO A 615 3.51 -25.30 -11.19
N PHE A 616 3.23 -25.64 -12.43
CA PHE A 616 2.08 -26.51 -12.80
C PHE A 616 0.71 -26.04 -12.29
N VAL A 617 0.53 -24.74 -12.04
CA VAL A 617 -0.74 -24.19 -11.53
C VAL A 617 -1.89 -24.38 -12.52
N GLU A 618 -1.60 -24.59 -13.80
CA GLU A 618 -2.56 -25.01 -14.83
C GLU A 618 -3.24 -26.36 -14.54
N HIS A 619 -2.68 -27.17 -13.62
CA HIS A 619 -3.20 -28.46 -13.19
C HIS A 619 -3.86 -28.43 -11.81
N ASP A 620 -3.95 -27.25 -11.19
CA ASP A 620 -4.58 -27.05 -9.89
C ASP A 620 -5.92 -26.35 -10.00
N ASP A 621 -6.87 -26.73 -9.14
CA ASP A 621 -8.08 -25.94 -8.92
C ASP A 621 -7.75 -24.52 -8.43
N ALA A 622 -8.52 -23.54 -8.89
CA ALA A 622 -8.30 -22.12 -8.58
C ALA A 622 -8.32 -21.84 -7.07
N ASN A 623 -9.15 -22.54 -6.28
CA ASN A 623 -9.18 -22.36 -4.83
C ASN A 623 -7.90 -22.88 -4.17
N ARG A 624 -7.30 -23.94 -4.72
CA ARG A 624 -6.01 -24.46 -4.22
C ARG A 624 -4.85 -23.55 -4.61
N ALA A 625 -4.85 -23.00 -5.81
CA ALA A 625 -3.90 -21.98 -6.22
C ALA A 625 -4.01 -20.72 -5.33
N LEU A 626 -5.22 -20.29 -4.98
CA LEU A 626 -5.48 -19.19 -4.04
C LEU A 626 -4.85 -19.49 -2.68
N MET A 627 -5.15 -20.67 -2.12
CA MET A 627 -4.57 -21.11 -0.85
C MET A 627 -3.04 -21.18 -0.91
N GLY A 628 -2.49 -21.75 -1.98
CA GLY A 628 -1.05 -21.84 -2.22
C GLY A 628 -0.37 -20.47 -2.25
N SER A 629 -0.93 -19.50 -2.98
CA SER A 629 -0.44 -18.13 -3.03
C SER A 629 -0.47 -17.44 -1.65
N ASN A 630 -1.51 -17.69 -0.86
CA ASN A 630 -1.65 -17.15 0.49
C ASN A 630 -0.68 -17.80 1.50
N MET A 631 -0.47 -19.11 1.41
CA MET A 631 0.42 -19.87 2.30
C MET A 631 1.90 -19.55 2.06
N GLN A 632 2.30 -19.32 0.81
CA GLN A 632 3.67 -18.87 0.50
C GLN A 632 4.03 -17.56 1.21
N ARG A 633 3.07 -16.65 1.42
CA ARG A 633 3.29 -15.40 2.18
C ARG A 633 3.47 -15.62 3.68
N GLN A 634 3.02 -16.77 4.20
CA GLN A 634 3.11 -17.14 5.61
C GLN A 634 4.36 -17.98 5.92
N SER A 635 5.19 -18.32 4.93
CA SER A 635 6.35 -19.17 5.15
C SER A 635 7.43 -18.43 5.94
N VAL A 636 7.99 -19.07 6.96
CA VAL A 636 9.03 -18.47 7.79
C VAL A 636 10.43 -18.69 7.20
N PRO A 637 11.35 -17.73 7.34
CA PRO A 637 12.74 -17.93 6.92
C PRO A 637 13.42 -19.03 7.73
N LEU A 638 13.94 -20.02 7.02
CA LEU A 638 14.68 -21.14 7.59
C LEU A 638 16.15 -20.77 7.83
N LEU A 639 16.79 -21.43 8.79
CA LEU A 639 18.21 -21.27 9.11
C LEU A 639 19.10 -21.62 7.91
N LYS A 640 18.79 -22.76 7.28
CA LYS A 640 19.38 -23.26 6.04
C LYS A 640 18.33 -23.08 4.94
N THR A 641 18.57 -22.19 4.00
CA THR A 641 17.69 -21.99 2.84
C THR A 641 18.02 -22.99 1.73
N GLU A 642 17.09 -23.21 0.81
CA GLU A 642 17.31 -23.98 -0.41
C GLU A 642 16.37 -23.51 -1.51
N SER A 643 16.94 -23.26 -2.67
CA SER A 643 16.21 -22.91 -3.89
C SER A 643 15.39 -24.12 -4.37
N PRO A 644 14.17 -23.89 -4.88
CA PRO A 644 13.33 -24.97 -5.37
C PRO A 644 13.97 -25.65 -6.59
N ILE A 645 13.96 -26.98 -6.65
CA ILE A 645 14.45 -27.73 -7.84
C ILE A 645 13.56 -27.40 -9.04
N VAL A 646 12.24 -27.42 -8.84
CA VAL A 646 11.23 -27.03 -9.84
C VAL A 646 10.79 -25.59 -9.54
N ALA A 647 11.24 -24.63 -10.34
CA ALA A 647 10.92 -23.21 -10.20
C ALA A 647 10.09 -22.70 -11.39
N THR A 648 9.62 -21.46 -11.35
CA THR A 648 8.94 -20.83 -12.49
C THR A 648 9.78 -19.77 -13.21
N GLY A 649 10.91 -19.36 -12.61
CA GLY A 649 11.78 -18.29 -13.10
C GLY A 649 11.56 -16.96 -12.40
N MET A 650 10.40 -16.80 -11.76
CA MET A 650 10.03 -15.60 -11.02
C MET A 650 10.84 -15.41 -9.73
N GLU A 651 11.40 -16.48 -9.18
CA GLU A 651 12.15 -16.51 -7.92
C GLU A 651 13.31 -15.51 -7.92
N LYS A 652 14.05 -15.43 -9.03
CA LYS A 652 15.17 -14.50 -9.22
C LYS A 652 14.70 -13.04 -9.27
N LYS A 653 13.59 -12.79 -9.97
CA LYS A 653 13.01 -11.44 -10.09
C LYS A 653 12.49 -10.95 -8.73
N VAL A 654 11.78 -11.80 -7.99
CA VAL A 654 11.24 -11.51 -6.65
C VAL A 654 12.36 -11.25 -5.64
N ALA A 655 13.42 -12.08 -5.64
CA ALA A 655 14.57 -11.89 -4.75
C ALA A 655 15.29 -10.55 -5.01
N ARG A 656 15.50 -10.18 -6.28
CA ARG A 656 16.16 -8.92 -6.67
C ARG A 656 15.29 -7.69 -6.41
N ASP A 657 14.04 -7.71 -6.83
CA ASP A 657 13.16 -6.54 -6.73
C ASP A 657 12.69 -6.28 -5.29
N SER A 658 12.60 -7.31 -4.44
CA SER A 658 12.31 -7.11 -2.99
C SER A 658 13.40 -6.30 -2.28
N LYS A 659 14.58 -6.15 -2.90
CA LYS A 659 15.81 -5.66 -2.25
C LYS A 659 16.15 -6.47 -1.00
N SER A 660 15.74 -7.75 -0.97
CA SER A 660 16.13 -8.64 0.11
C SER A 660 17.59 -9.05 -0.01
N VAL A 661 17.98 -9.37 -1.25
CA VAL A 661 19.36 -9.58 -1.64
C VAL A 661 20.05 -8.23 -1.82
N LEU A 662 21.31 -8.15 -1.43
CA LEU A 662 22.12 -6.97 -1.69
C LEU A 662 22.67 -7.03 -3.11
N LEU A 663 22.49 -5.94 -3.85
CA LEU A 663 23.01 -5.75 -5.20
C LEU A 663 24.25 -4.86 -5.14
N SER A 664 25.20 -5.11 -6.04
CA SER A 664 26.38 -4.26 -6.17
C SER A 664 25.98 -2.88 -6.70
N PRO A 665 26.25 -1.77 -5.99
CA PRO A 665 25.92 -0.43 -6.45
C PRO A 665 26.84 0.04 -7.60
N VAL A 666 28.02 -0.56 -7.71
CA VAL A 666 29.08 -0.21 -8.68
C VAL A 666 29.58 -1.44 -9.42
N SER A 667 30.14 -1.25 -10.62
CA SER A 667 30.86 -2.30 -11.34
C SER A 667 32.33 -2.24 -10.93
N GLY A 668 32.91 -3.34 -10.47
CA GLY A 668 34.20 -3.29 -9.79
C GLY A 668 34.82 -4.63 -9.48
N THR A 669 35.88 -4.60 -8.66
CA THR A 669 36.51 -5.81 -8.09
C THR A 669 36.31 -5.81 -6.59
N VAL A 670 35.87 -6.94 -6.04
CA VAL A 670 35.70 -7.13 -4.60
C VAL A 670 37.08 -7.17 -3.94
N MET A 671 37.38 -6.19 -3.12
CA MET A 671 38.68 -6.09 -2.43
C MET A 671 38.69 -6.89 -1.14
N HIS A 672 37.60 -6.79 -0.38
CA HIS A 672 37.50 -7.39 0.94
C HIS A 672 36.07 -7.86 1.19
N VAL A 673 35.95 -9.03 1.81
CA VAL A 673 34.69 -9.65 2.20
C VAL A 673 34.78 -10.01 3.67
N ASP A 674 33.84 -9.50 4.45
CA ASP A 674 33.57 -9.87 5.83
C ASP A 674 32.09 -10.28 5.95
N SER A 675 31.77 -11.00 7.01
CA SER A 675 30.40 -11.30 7.40
C SER A 675 29.55 -10.02 7.47
N ASN A 676 30.08 -8.91 8.00
CA ASN A 676 29.33 -7.68 8.23
C ASN A 676 29.39 -6.66 7.09
N LYS A 677 30.39 -6.72 6.20
CA LYS A 677 30.54 -5.75 5.12
C LYS A 677 31.29 -6.30 3.92
N VAL A 678 31.01 -5.74 2.74
CA VAL A 678 31.71 -6.03 1.49
C VAL A 678 32.27 -4.73 0.92
N ILE A 679 33.55 -4.72 0.56
CA ILE A 679 34.24 -3.56 0.01
C ILE A 679 34.57 -3.81 -1.47
N ILE A 680 34.05 -2.95 -2.34
CA ILE A 680 34.15 -3.08 -3.80
C ILE A 680 34.93 -1.88 -4.35
N LYS A 681 35.99 -2.13 -5.12
CA LYS A 681 36.72 -1.09 -5.84
C LYS A 681 36.01 -0.78 -7.15
N ASP A 682 35.45 0.42 -7.28
CA ASP A 682 34.74 0.88 -8.47
C ASP A 682 35.69 1.02 -9.68
N LYS A 683 35.23 0.56 -10.84
CA LYS A 683 35.93 0.67 -12.13
C LYS A 683 35.81 2.08 -12.74
N ASN A 684 34.73 2.81 -12.46
CA ASN A 684 34.44 4.11 -13.07
C ASN A 684 35.36 5.24 -12.57
N TYR A 685 35.93 5.07 -11.37
CA TYR A 685 36.89 6.01 -10.80
C TYR A 685 38.29 5.41 -10.82
N PRO A 686 39.03 5.54 -11.94
CA PRO A 686 40.43 5.14 -11.97
C PRO A 686 41.26 6.00 -11.00
N ASP A 687 42.29 5.41 -10.41
CA ASP A 687 43.09 5.99 -9.31
C ASP A 687 43.62 7.42 -9.63
N SER A 688 43.71 7.79 -10.91
CA SER A 688 44.13 9.12 -11.39
C SER A 688 43.12 10.26 -11.14
N THR A 689 41.87 9.98 -10.76
CA THR A 689 40.78 10.98 -10.68
C THR A 689 40.25 11.18 -9.24
N LEU A 690 40.87 10.52 -8.25
CA LEU A 690 40.35 10.40 -6.88
C LEU A 690 40.79 11.54 -5.95
N LEU A 691 39.81 12.23 -5.34
CA LEU A 691 40.01 13.29 -4.34
C LEU A 691 40.32 12.77 -2.92
N LYS A 692 39.87 11.57 -2.56
CA LYS A 692 40.25 10.81 -1.35
C LYS A 692 40.79 9.44 -1.79
N LYS A 693 41.82 8.90 -1.12
CA LYS A 693 42.40 7.57 -1.44
C LYS A 693 41.34 6.45 -1.39
N ASP A 694 40.33 6.61 -0.53
CA ASP A 694 39.25 5.64 -0.32
C ASP A 694 37.99 5.93 -1.14
N ALA A 695 37.95 6.97 -1.97
CA ALA A 695 36.75 7.34 -2.72
C ALA A 695 36.38 6.37 -3.86
N ASN A 696 37.31 5.49 -4.26
CA ASN A 696 37.02 4.37 -5.18
C ASN A 696 36.48 3.14 -4.45
N LEU A 697 36.48 3.11 -3.11
CA LEU A 697 36.01 1.99 -2.31
C LEU A 697 34.55 2.23 -1.94
N CYS A 698 33.67 1.41 -2.49
CA CYS A 698 32.29 1.35 -2.06
C CYS A 698 32.17 0.28 -0.96
N THR A 699 31.81 0.70 0.25
CA THR A 699 31.52 -0.22 1.35
C THR A 699 30.02 -0.48 1.40
N VAL A 700 29.64 -1.75 1.40
CA VAL A 700 28.25 -2.19 1.55
C VAL A 700 28.13 -2.94 2.88
N ASP A 701 27.35 -2.39 3.81
CA ASP A 701 27.09 -3.00 5.11
C ASP A 701 25.95 -4.02 5.03
N LEU A 702 26.11 -5.14 5.73
CA LEU A 702 25.15 -6.24 5.80
C LEU A 702 24.34 -6.18 7.10
N ILE A 703 23.06 -6.57 6.99
CA ILE A 703 22.16 -6.72 8.12
C ILE A 703 22.32 -8.11 8.74
N LYS A 704 22.57 -8.16 10.05
CA LYS A 704 22.72 -9.40 10.82
C LYS A 704 21.67 -9.53 11.91
N TYR A 705 21.04 -10.70 11.97
CA TYR A 705 20.10 -11.10 13.03
C TYR A 705 19.11 -10.01 13.45
N ALA A 706 18.59 -9.27 12.48
CA ALA A 706 17.66 -8.19 12.73
C ALA A 706 16.24 -8.73 12.90
N ARG A 707 15.49 -8.11 13.81
CA ARG A 707 14.06 -8.38 13.99
C ARG A 707 13.24 -7.82 12.82
N SER A 708 12.26 -8.59 12.36
CA SER A 708 11.16 -8.12 11.50
C SER A 708 9.91 -7.77 12.31
N ASN A 709 8.92 -7.11 11.70
CA ASN A 709 7.63 -6.83 12.34
C ASN A 709 6.91 -8.07 12.90
N GLN A 710 7.10 -9.25 12.28
CA GLN A 710 6.50 -10.53 12.68
C GLN A 710 7.42 -11.35 13.60
N ASN A 711 8.45 -10.74 14.19
CA ASN A 711 9.46 -11.40 15.03
C ASN A 711 10.27 -12.48 14.28
N THR A 712 10.26 -12.50 12.96
CA THR A 712 11.17 -13.36 12.16
C THR A 712 12.56 -12.73 12.09
N CYS A 713 13.55 -13.56 11.76
CA CYS A 713 14.94 -13.12 11.65
C CYS A 713 15.31 -12.70 10.22
N TYR A 714 15.80 -11.48 10.08
CA TYR A 714 16.40 -10.97 8.85
C TYR A 714 17.92 -11.03 8.95
N ASN A 715 18.54 -11.87 8.13
CA ASN A 715 19.98 -12.12 8.14
C ASN A 715 20.52 -12.21 6.71
N GLN A 716 21.54 -11.41 6.40
CA GLN A 716 22.18 -11.41 5.10
C GLN A 716 23.48 -12.22 5.10
N LYS A 717 23.73 -13.01 4.06
CA LYS A 717 24.90 -13.88 3.92
C LYS A 717 25.65 -13.53 2.63
N VAL A 718 26.96 -13.28 2.73
CA VAL A 718 27.76 -12.93 1.54
C VAL A 718 27.93 -14.14 0.62
N ILE A 719 27.83 -13.91 -0.69
CA ILE A 719 28.01 -14.91 -1.74
C ILE A 719 29.37 -14.76 -2.43
N VAL A 720 29.78 -13.50 -2.67
CA VAL A 720 31.01 -13.17 -3.41
C VAL A 720 32.28 -13.40 -2.58
N LYS A 721 33.41 -13.67 -3.25
CA LYS A 721 34.71 -13.83 -2.63
C LYS A 721 35.62 -12.64 -2.96
N ALA A 722 36.64 -12.41 -2.12
CA ALA A 722 37.66 -11.41 -2.44
C ALA A 722 38.37 -11.75 -3.76
N GLY A 723 38.54 -10.76 -4.63
CA GLY A 723 39.07 -10.91 -5.99
C GLY A 723 38.02 -11.12 -7.07
N ASP A 724 36.75 -11.38 -6.73
CA ASP A 724 35.68 -11.50 -7.73
C ASP A 724 35.44 -10.17 -8.45
N LYS A 725 35.20 -10.24 -9.75
CA LYS A 725 34.70 -9.11 -10.55
C LYS A 725 33.18 -9.10 -10.49
N VAL A 726 32.61 -7.95 -10.15
CA VAL A 726 31.17 -7.74 -10.04
C VAL A 726 30.70 -6.62 -10.97
N GLU A 727 29.50 -6.79 -11.52
CA GLU A 727 28.82 -5.76 -12.31
C GLU A 727 27.78 -5.02 -11.46
N LYS A 728 27.48 -3.77 -11.81
CA LYS A 728 26.41 -3.00 -11.18
C LYS A 728 25.08 -3.75 -11.32
N GLY A 729 24.40 -3.97 -10.20
CA GLY A 729 23.15 -4.74 -10.15
C GLY A 729 23.36 -6.26 -9.97
N GLN A 730 24.59 -6.76 -9.92
CA GLN A 730 24.86 -8.16 -9.59
C GLN A 730 24.62 -8.43 -8.09
N VAL A 731 24.07 -9.59 -7.76
CA VAL A 731 23.84 -9.99 -6.36
C VAL A 731 25.18 -10.25 -5.66
N ILE A 732 25.38 -9.65 -4.48
CA ILE A 732 26.61 -9.81 -3.69
C ILE A 732 26.37 -10.56 -2.38
N ALA A 733 25.16 -10.46 -1.81
CA ALA A 733 24.77 -11.17 -0.61
C ALA A 733 23.29 -11.58 -0.67
N ASP A 734 23.00 -12.78 -0.20
CA ASP A 734 21.63 -13.28 -0.01
C ASP A 734 21.02 -12.65 1.24
N GLY A 735 19.69 -12.50 1.24
CA GLY A 735 18.89 -12.08 2.39
C GLY A 735 18.18 -13.23 3.09
N ALA A 736 17.11 -12.89 3.80
CA ALA A 736 16.21 -13.88 4.40
C ALA A 736 15.43 -14.61 3.31
N SER A 737 15.31 -15.94 3.42
CA SER A 737 14.60 -16.80 2.45
C SER A 737 15.11 -16.65 1.01
N THR A 738 16.42 -16.55 0.82
CA THR A 738 17.06 -16.56 -0.52
C THR A 738 18.28 -17.48 -0.55
N GLU A 739 18.60 -18.00 -1.73
CA GLU A 739 19.82 -18.77 -2.00
C GLU A 739 20.36 -18.41 -3.39
N ASN A 740 21.62 -18.00 -3.46
CA ASN A 740 22.31 -17.63 -4.70
C ASN A 740 21.54 -16.62 -5.57
N GLY A 741 20.83 -15.67 -4.95
CA GLY A 741 20.03 -14.68 -5.66
C GLY A 741 18.64 -15.14 -6.13
N GLU A 742 18.19 -16.34 -5.73
CA GLU A 742 16.83 -16.84 -5.94
C GLU A 742 16.03 -16.86 -4.63
N LEU A 743 14.70 -16.78 -4.74
CA LEU A 743 13.80 -16.94 -3.61
C LEU A 743 13.78 -18.41 -3.14
N ALA A 744 13.95 -18.60 -1.84
CA ALA A 744 14.02 -19.88 -1.16
C ALA A 744 13.14 -19.87 0.11
N LEU A 745 11.84 -20.15 -0.05
CA LEU A 745 10.84 -20.11 1.02
C LEU A 745 10.81 -21.37 1.91
N GLY A 746 11.36 -22.49 1.42
CA GLY A 746 11.23 -23.82 2.01
C GLY A 746 12.40 -24.74 1.66
N LYS A 747 12.13 -26.04 1.61
CA LYS A 747 13.10 -27.12 1.38
C LYS A 747 12.55 -28.17 0.43
N ASN A 748 13.41 -28.72 -0.44
CA ASN A 748 13.08 -29.89 -1.24
C ASN A 748 13.26 -31.14 -0.37
N VAL A 749 12.21 -31.92 -0.13
CA VAL A 749 12.24 -33.12 0.73
C VAL A 749 11.65 -34.32 0.03
N LEU A 750 12.11 -35.52 0.37
CA LEU A 750 11.62 -36.77 -0.21
C LEU A 750 10.25 -37.12 0.39
N VAL A 751 9.20 -37.06 -0.44
CA VAL A 751 7.82 -37.30 -0.04
C VAL A 751 7.31 -38.61 -0.62
N ALA A 752 6.56 -39.37 0.18
CA ALA A 752 5.75 -40.50 -0.29
C ALA A 752 4.26 -40.21 -0.09
N LEU A 753 3.45 -40.44 -1.13
CA LEU A 753 2.00 -40.31 -1.04
C LEU A 753 1.36 -41.67 -0.71
N MET A 754 1.27 -41.97 0.58
CA MET A 754 0.66 -43.21 1.10
C MET A 754 0.06 -42.99 2.49
N PRO A 755 -1.00 -43.70 2.87
CA PRO A 755 -1.45 -43.74 4.27
C PRO A 755 -0.37 -44.37 5.15
N TRP A 756 -0.17 -43.83 6.35
CA TRP A 756 0.81 -44.36 7.31
C TRP A 756 0.19 -44.50 8.70
N ASN A 757 -0.24 -45.71 9.06
CA ASN A 757 -0.78 -46.08 10.39
C ASN A 757 -1.86 -45.12 10.97
N GLY A 758 -2.57 -44.39 10.10
CA GLY A 758 -3.53 -43.37 10.52
C GLY A 758 -2.90 -42.05 11.01
N TYR A 759 -1.58 -41.95 11.11
CA TYR A 759 -0.91 -40.72 11.55
C TYR A 759 -1.04 -39.56 10.57
N ASN A 760 -1.22 -39.85 9.28
CA ASN A 760 -1.53 -38.84 8.26
C ASN A 760 -3.03 -38.80 7.91
N PHE A 761 -3.90 -39.09 8.86
CA PHE A 761 -5.35 -38.96 8.67
C PHE A 761 -5.75 -37.51 8.34
N GLU A 762 -6.73 -37.34 7.46
CA GLU A 762 -7.09 -36.06 6.83
C GLU A 762 -5.87 -35.35 6.22
N ASP A 763 -5.44 -34.26 6.86
CA ASP A 763 -4.35 -33.36 6.47
C ASP A 763 -3.13 -33.48 7.38
N ALA A 764 -3.10 -34.47 8.26
CA ALA A 764 -1.96 -34.67 9.11
C ALA A 764 -0.71 -35.06 8.30
N ILE A 765 0.44 -34.62 8.78
CA ILE A 765 1.75 -34.86 8.16
C ILE A 765 2.57 -35.71 9.13
N VAL A 766 3.20 -36.75 8.59
CA VAL A 766 4.19 -37.58 9.29
C VAL A 766 5.57 -37.14 8.85
N ILE A 767 6.47 -36.90 9.80
CA ILE A 767 7.82 -36.41 9.55
C ILE A 767 8.86 -37.39 10.10
N ASN A 768 9.92 -37.61 9.33
CA ASN A 768 11.12 -38.33 9.76
C ASN A 768 11.92 -37.52 10.79
N GLU A 769 12.33 -38.15 11.89
CA GLU A 769 13.18 -37.55 12.93
C GLU A 769 14.46 -36.92 12.38
N ARG A 770 15.02 -37.46 11.28
CA ARG A 770 16.18 -36.90 10.58
C ARG A 770 16.02 -35.41 10.28
N LEU A 771 14.83 -34.98 9.84
CA LEU A 771 14.55 -33.58 9.52
C LEU A 771 14.68 -32.64 10.73
N VAL A 772 14.39 -33.15 11.93
CA VAL A 772 14.50 -32.43 13.20
C VAL A 772 15.95 -32.46 13.70
N ARG A 773 16.64 -33.60 13.54
CA ARG A 773 18.05 -33.80 13.89
C ARG A 773 18.97 -32.86 13.11
N ASP A 774 18.75 -32.75 11.79
CA ASP A 774 19.59 -31.97 10.86
C ASP A 774 19.22 -30.48 10.78
N ASP A 775 18.26 -30.05 11.60
CA ASP A 775 17.72 -28.70 11.66
C ASP A 775 17.17 -28.19 10.30
N VAL A 776 16.57 -29.06 9.49
CA VAL A 776 16.14 -28.75 8.10
C VAL A 776 15.12 -27.61 8.06
N PHE A 777 14.10 -27.68 8.92
CA PHE A 777 13.00 -26.72 9.02
C PHE A 777 13.10 -25.81 10.25
N THR A 778 14.30 -25.63 10.81
CA THR A 778 14.49 -24.76 11.97
C THR A 778 14.49 -23.29 11.56
N SER A 779 13.71 -22.46 12.26
CA SER A 779 13.64 -21.00 12.07
C SER A 779 14.24 -20.25 13.26
N ILE A 780 14.71 -19.03 13.02
CA ILE A 780 15.13 -18.11 14.10
C ILE A 780 14.08 -17.02 14.24
N HIS A 781 13.66 -16.78 15.46
CA HIS A 781 12.74 -15.70 15.83
C HIS A 781 13.46 -14.73 16.77
N VAL A 782 13.28 -13.43 16.56
CA VAL A 782 13.88 -12.39 17.39
C VAL A 782 12.75 -11.65 18.11
N ASN A 783 12.68 -11.86 19.42
CA ASN A 783 11.73 -11.19 20.30
C ASN A 783 12.36 -9.92 20.85
N GLU A 784 11.63 -8.81 20.76
CA GLU A 784 12.00 -7.53 21.36
C GLU A 784 11.20 -7.35 22.63
N ILE A 785 11.91 -7.25 23.75
CA ILE A 785 11.35 -6.99 25.06
C ILE A 785 11.77 -5.57 25.44
N GLU A 786 10.79 -4.70 25.69
CA GLU A 786 11.04 -3.33 26.10
C GLU A 786 10.46 -3.03 27.48
N LEU A 787 11.13 -2.16 28.22
CA LEU A 787 10.67 -1.64 29.50
C LEU A 787 10.96 -0.14 29.60
N GLU A 788 9.91 0.61 29.91
CA GLU A 788 9.98 2.05 30.11
C GLU A 788 10.16 2.37 31.59
N VAL A 789 11.01 3.37 31.84
CA VAL A 789 11.21 4.00 33.14
C VAL A 789 10.49 5.33 33.16
N ARG A 790 9.53 5.47 34.07
CA ARG A 790 8.68 6.66 34.15
C ARG A 790 8.89 7.41 35.44
N ASP A 791 8.67 8.72 35.37
CA ASP A 791 8.52 9.55 36.57
C ASP A 791 7.09 9.43 37.09
N THR A 792 6.92 8.82 38.26
CA THR A 792 5.61 8.66 38.89
C THR A 792 5.40 9.76 39.92
N LYS A 793 4.14 10.02 40.31
CA LYS A 793 3.85 10.97 41.41
C LYS A 793 4.53 10.62 42.74
N ARG A 794 5.00 9.37 42.90
CA ARG A 794 5.62 8.86 44.13
C ARG A 794 7.15 8.87 44.08
N GLY A 795 7.74 9.17 42.92
CA GLY A 795 9.16 9.10 42.68
C GLY A 795 9.48 8.51 41.31
N GLU A 796 10.73 8.66 40.90
CA GLU A 796 11.26 8.09 39.67
C GLU A 796 11.37 6.56 39.82
N GLU A 797 10.96 5.82 38.81
CA GLU A 797 11.31 4.40 38.70
C GLU A 797 12.80 4.26 38.38
N GLU A 798 13.43 3.18 38.82
CA GLU A 798 14.86 2.93 38.59
C GLU A 798 15.08 1.54 38.01
N LEU A 799 16.06 1.45 37.09
CA LEU A 799 16.59 0.16 36.64
C LEU A 799 17.76 -0.20 37.53
N THR A 800 17.69 -1.38 38.15
CA THR A 800 18.71 -1.85 39.09
C THR A 800 18.67 -3.38 39.16
N PRO A 801 19.83 -4.04 39.36
CA PRO A 801 19.86 -5.46 39.70
C PRO A 801 19.39 -5.73 41.14
N GLU A 802 19.31 -4.72 42.02
CA GLU A 802 18.87 -4.85 43.41
C GLU A 802 17.34 -4.90 43.52
N ILE A 803 16.77 -6.09 43.34
CA ILE A 803 15.32 -6.31 43.32
C ILE A 803 14.87 -6.98 44.63
N PRO A 804 13.84 -6.45 45.33
CA PRO A 804 13.38 -7.03 46.59
C PRO A 804 12.74 -8.40 46.38
N ASN A 805 12.96 -9.33 47.32
CA ASN A 805 12.37 -10.69 47.35
C ASN A 805 12.76 -11.58 46.15
N VAL A 806 13.89 -11.28 45.49
CA VAL A 806 14.46 -12.08 44.40
C VAL A 806 15.80 -12.65 44.85
N SER A 807 16.10 -13.90 44.51
CA SER A 807 17.37 -14.54 44.85
C SER A 807 18.53 -13.94 44.03
N GLU A 808 19.74 -13.93 44.60
CA GLU A 808 20.95 -13.49 43.88
C GLU A 808 21.23 -14.32 42.62
N GLU A 809 20.82 -15.60 42.60
CA GLU A 809 20.95 -16.45 41.41
C GLU A 809 20.14 -15.90 40.22
N ALA A 810 18.94 -15.39 40.47
CA ALA A 810 18.05 -14.86 39.43
C ALA A 810 18.52 -13.49 38.90
N THR A 811 19.25 -12.72 39.70
CA THR A 811 19.83 -11.42 39.29
C THR A 811 21.27 -11.54 38.80
N SER A 812 21.91 -12.71 38.93
CA SER A 812 23.32 -12.94 38.57
C SER A 812 23.69 -12.61 37.12
N GLN A 813 22.72 -12.60 36.20
CA GLN A 813 22.93 -12.29 34.79
C GLN A 813 22.70 -10.81 34.44
N LEU A 814 22.24 -10.00 35.39
CA LEU A 814 21.99 -8.57 35.22
C LEU A 814 23.28 -7.76 35.40
N ASP A 815 23.42 -6.69 34.63
CA ASP A 815 24.47 -5.70 34.76
C ASP A 815 24.12 -4.62 35.81
N GLU A 816 25.02 -3.64 35.98
CA GLU A 816 24.86 -2.53 36.92
C GLU A 816 23.62 -1.66 36.62
N ASP A 817 23.20 -1.60 35.35
CA ASP A 817 22.00 -0.89 34.91
C ASP A 817 20.73 -1.77 34.98
N GLY A 818 20.82 -2.98 35.55
CA GLY A 818 19.71 -3.92 35.67
C GLY A 818 19.31 -4.59 34.36
N LEU A 819 20.16 -4.59 33.33
CA LEU A 819 19.91 -5.25 32.05
C LEU A 819 20.63 -6.59 31.98
N ILE A 820 19.98 -7.58 31.37
CA ILE A 820 20.62 -8.87 31.15
C ILE A 820 21.82 -8.78 30.19
N ARG A 821 22.91 -9.45 30.52
CA ARG A 821 24.11 -9.45 29.67
C ARG A 821 23.87 -10.08 28.29
N VAL A 822 24.54 -9.54 27.27
CA VAL A 822 24.55 -10.12 25.92
C VAL A 822 25.23 -11.49 25.95
N GLY A 823 24.62 -12.48 25.30
CA GLY A 823 25.08 -13.87 25.28
C GLY A 823 24.50 -14.74 26.40
N ALA A 824 23.73 -14.19 27.34
CA ALA A 824 23.02 -14.99 28.33
C ALA A 824 21.98 -15.90 27.65
N ILE A 825 21.90 -17.15 28.13
CA ILE A 825 20.84 -18.09 27.75
C ILE A 825 19.69 -17.84 28.72
N VAL A 826 18.53 -17.54 28.16
CA VAL A 826 17.31 -17.23 28.91
C VAL A 826 16.27 -18.32 28.72
N ASN A 827 15.63 -18.67 29.82
CA ASN A 827 14.44 -19.51 29.86
C ASN A 827 13.22 -18.67 30.27
N GLU A 828 12.07 -19.32 30.30
CA GLU A 828 10.83 -18.70 30.77
C GLU A 828 10.98 -18.26 32.23
N ASP A 829 10.35 -17.13 32.58
CA ASP A 829 10.41 -16.48 33.90
C ASP A 829 11.75 -15.86 34.34
N ASP A 830 12.84 -16.01 33.57
CA ASP A 830 14.10 -15.29 33.84
C ASP A 830 13.92 -13.77 33.75
N ILE A 831 14.59 -13.02 34.63
CA ILE A 831 14.52 -11.55 34.65
C ILE A 831 15.43 -11.00 33.54
N LEU A 832 14.84 -10.27 32.59
CA LEU A 832 15.56 -9.66 31.47
C LEU A 832 15.92 -8.20 31.74
N ILE A 833 15.03 -7.48 32.40
CA ILE A 833 15.21 -6.07 32.77
C ILE A 833 14.71 -5.90 34.20
N GLY A 834 15.65 -5.67 35.12
CA GLY A 834 15.38 -5.35 36.52
C GLY A 834 14.85 -3.94 36.66
N LYS A 835 13.67 -3.79 37.28
CA LYS A 835 13.07 -2.49 37.55
C LYS A 835 12.38 -2.48 38.91
N VAL A 836 12.60 -1.39 39.63
CA VAL A 836 11.94 -1.11 40.91
C VAL A 836 11.06 0.14 40.80
N THR A 837 9.86 0.05 41.37
CA THR A 837 8.92 1.18 41.44
C THR A 837 8.69 1.55 42.91
N PRO A 838 8.74 2.84 43.29
CA PRO A 838 8.45 3.27 44.66
C PRO A 838 7.02 2.90 45.09
N LYS A 839 6.90 2.21 46.21
CA LYS A 839 5.65 1.78 46.82
C LYS A 839 5.20 2.82 47.85
N GLY A 840 3.89 3.06 47.95
CA GLY A 840 3.35 3.87 49.05
C GLY A 840 3.21 3.03 50.33
N GLU A 841 3.28 3.67 51.50
CA GLU A 841 3.00 3.01 52.77
C GLU A 841 1.55 2.47 52.78
N THR A 842 1.41 1.15 52.90
CA THR A 842 0.13 0.48 53.15
C THR A 842 0.15 -0.03 54.59
N ASP A 843 -0.90 0.23 55.36
CA ASP A 843 -1.06 -0.34 56.70
C ASP A 843 -1.11 -1.88 56.62
N PRO A 844 -0.08 -2.59 57.12
CA PRO A 844 -0.09 -4.05 57.14
C PRO A 844 -1.14 -4.57 58.14
N SER A 845 -1.65 -5.78 57.91
CA SER A 845 -2.53 -6.45 58.88
C SER A 845 -1.81 -6.67 60.22
N PRO A 846 -2.52 -6.90 61.33
CA PRO A 846 -1.89 -7.22 62.61
C PRO A 846 -0.91 -8.40 62.54
N GLU A 847 -1.23 -9.41 61.74
CA GLU A 847 -0.39 -10.59 61.50
C GLU A 847 0.87 -10.23 60.71
N GLU A 848 0.75 -9.43 59.64
CA GLU A 848 1.90 -8.92 58.89
C GLU A 848 2.78 -7.98 59.74
N LYS A 849 2.17 -7.15 60.58
CA LYS A 849 2.87 -6.29 61.55
C LYS A 849 3.68 -7.13 62.53
N LEU A 850 3.09 -8.21 63.05
CA LEU A 850 3.76 -9.14 63.95
C LEU A 850 4.91 -9.88 63.25
N LEU A 851 4.70 -10.40 62.04
CA LEU A 851 5.74 -11.05 61.24
C LEU A 851 6.94 -10.13 60.99
N ARG A 852 6.69 -8.87 60.61
CA ARG A 852 7.76 -7.87 60.43
C ARG A 852 8.52 -7.58 61.72
N ALA A 853 7.82 -7.51 62.85
CA ALA A 853 8.44 -7.30 64.15
C ALA A 853 9.31 -8.49 64.59
N ILE A 854 8.92 -9.73 64.24
CA ILE A 854 9.66 -10.95 64.55
C ILE A 854 10.90 -11.13 63.66
N PHE A 855 10.74 -10.95 62.34
CA PHE A 855 11.80 -11.24 61.36
C PHE A 855 12.70 -10.04 61.05
N GLY A 856 12.36 -8.84 61.52
CA GLY A 856 13.17 -7.64 61.29
C GLY A 856 13.27 -7.22 59.82
N GLU A 857 12.39 -7.75 58.96
CA GLU A 857 12.33 -7.38 57.55
C GLU A 857 11.94 -5.90 57.43
N LYS A 858 12.91 -5.06 57.05
CA LYS A 858 12.61 -3.75 56.49
C LYS A 858 11.91 -4.01 55.18
N ALA A 859 10.58 -3.84 55.16
CA ALA A 859 9.85 -3.84 53.91
C ALA A 859 10.52 -2.81 52.99
N GLY A 860 11.09 -3.26 51.87
CA GLY A 860 11.65 -2.34 50.90
C GLY A 860 10.56 -1.35 50.47
N ASP A 861 10.87 -0.06 50.48
CA ASP A 861 9.97 1.01 50.00
C ASP A 861 9.69 0.92 48.49
N VAL A 862 10.07 -0.19 47.86
CA VAL A 862 10.07 -0.43 46.43
C VAL A 862 9.37 -1.77 46.13
N LYS A 863 8.71 -1.82 44.98
CA LYS A 863 8.05 -3.01 44.44
C LYS A 863 8.80 -3.48 43.21
N ASP A 864 8.95 -4.80 43.06
CA ASP A 864 9.41 -5.41 41.81
C ASP A 864 8.43 -5.11 40.67
N ALA A 865 8.94 -4.42 39.65
CA ALA A 865 8.27 -4.10 38.40
C ALA A 865 9.10 -4.57 37.19
N SER A 866 9.99 -5.53 37.42
CA SER A 866 10.92 -6.07 36.43
C SER A 866 10.19 -6.80 35.30
N LYS A 867 10.80 -6.78 34.12
CA LYS A 867 10.28 -7.49 32.95
C LYS A 867 10.96 -8.86 32.86
N LYS A 868 10.15 -9.90 33.00
CA LYS A 868 10.54 -11.31 32.86
C LYS A 868 10.34 -11.82 31.43
N ALA A 869 11.04 -12.89 31.07
CA ALA A 869 10.84 -13.62 29.82
C ALA A 869 9.44 -14.24 29.79
N GLU A 870 8.66 -13.92 28.75
CA GLU A 870 7.30 -14.45 28.57
C GLU A 870 7.34 -15.96 28.23
N PRO A 871 6.28 -16.73 28.54
CA PRO A 871 6.20 -18.14 28.14
C PRO A 871 6.40 -18.32 26.62
N GLY A 872 7.28 -19.24 26.24
CA GLY A 872 7.74 -19.46 24.86
C GLY A 872 8.96 -18.60 24.44
N VAL A 873 9.43 -17.68 25.28
CA VAL A 873 10.69 -16.94 25.06
C VAL A 873 11.84 -17.72 25.70
N LYS A 874 12.42 -18.63 24.93
CA LYS A 874 13.64 -19.36 25.28
C LYS A 874 14.71 -19.11 24.23
N GLY A 875 15.89 -18.67 24.60
CA GLY A 875 16.89 -18.29 23.60
C GLY A 875 18.13 -17.62 24.16
N VAL A 876 18.83 -16.91 23.28
CA VAL A 876 20.06 -16.19 23.63
C VAL A 876 19.83 -14.70 23.46
N VAL A 877 20.27 -13.91 24.42
CA VAL A 877 20.27 -12.44 24.33
C VAL A 877 21.30 -12.01 23.28
N ILE A 878 20.86 -11.37 22.20
CA ILE A 878 21.74 -10.95 21.09
C ILE A 878 22.18 -9.49 21.19
N LYS A 879 21.34 -8.63 21.78
CA LYS A 879 21.56 -7.19 21.83
C LYS A 879 20.76 -6.59 22.98
N THR A 880 21.37 -5.65 23.71
CA THR A 880 20.71 -4.79 24.69
C THR A 880 20.97 -3.34 24.32
N ASN A 881 19.92 -2.51 24.39
CA ASN A 881 20.00 -1.07 24.12
C ASN A 881 19.38 -0.33 25.30
N LEU A 882 20.08 0.69 25.80
CA LEU A 882 19.55 1.64 26.78
C LEU A 882 19.50 3.02 26.14
N TYR A 883 18.31 3.59 26.05
CA TYR A 883 18.09 4.96 25.59
C TYR A 883 17.75 5.84 26.79
N GLU A 884 18.42 6.97 26.92
CA GLU A 884 18.20 7.91 28.02
C GLU A 884 17.92 9.31 27.49
N LYS A 885 16.91 9.96 28.05
CA LYS A 885 16.64 11.36 27.77
C LYS A 885 17.74 12.20 28.42
N THR A 886 18.56 12.88 27.61
CA THR A 886 19.63 13.76 28.11
C THR A 886 19.07 14.90 28.96
N SER A 887 19.10 14.73 30.29
CA SER A 887 18.79 15.78 31.26
C SER A 887 20.04 16.33 31.98
N LYS A 888 21.20 15.64 31.87
CA LYS A 888 22.38 15.87 32.74
C LYS A 888 23.70 16.31 32.05
N GLN A 889 23.81 16.35 30.72
CA GLN A 889 25.05 16.85 30.09
C GLN A 889 25.14 18.38 30.18
N SER A 890 26.30 18.90 30.60
CA SER A 890 26.48 20.34 30.69
C SER A 890 26.49 20.95 29.28
N ARG A 891 25.84 22.11 29.08
CA ARG A 891 25.92 22.85 27.82
C ARG A 891 27.36 23.14 27.38
N ALA A 892 28.31 23.14 28.33
CA ALA A 892 29.72 23.33 28.07
C ALA A 892 30.35 22.13 27.34
N GLU A 893 30.07 20.90 27.76
CA GLU A 893 30.58 19.66 27.14
C GLU A 893 30.05 19.48 25.71
N VAL A 894 28.75 19.66 25.51
CA VAL A 894 28.13 19.58 24.17
C VAL A 894 28.74 20.62 23.23
N ASN A 895 28.97 21.84 23.70
CA ASN A 895 29.62 22.87 22.90
C ASN A 895 31.10 22.57 22.61
N ALA A 896 31.81 21.88 23.50
CA ALA A 896 33.18 21.44 23.27
C ALA A 896 33.22 20.36 22.15
N GLN A 897 32.33 19.37 22.21
CA GLN A 897 32.19 18.34 21.17
C GLN A 897 31.79 18.94 19.81
N ILE A 898 30.88 19.92 19.79
CA ILE A 898 30.53 20.64 18.55
C ILE A 898 31.74 21.37 17.96
N LYS A 899 32.56 22.02 18.79
CA LYS A 899 33.80 22.68 18.32
C LYS A 899 34.78 21.67 17.73
N GLU A 900 34.88 20.48 18.31
CA GLU A 900 35.72 19.39 17.80
C GLU A 900 35.24 18.90 16.43
N LEU A 901 33.94 18.65 16.26
CA LEU A 901 33.35 18.29 14.96
C LEU A 901 33.59 19.37 13.90
N GLN A 902 33.42 20.65 14.25
CA GLN A 902 33.70 21.76 13.35
C GLN A 902 35.17 21.86 12.97
N LYS A 903 36.09 21.53 13.91
CA LYS A 903 37.52 21.47 13.64
C LYS A 903 37.85 20.33 12.67
N ASN A 904 37.32 19.13 12.90
CA ASN A 904 37.51 17.98 12.02
C ASN A 904 37.01 18.27 10.60
N LYS A 905 35.82 18.87 10.46
CA LYS A 905 35.29 19.29 9.14
C LYS A 905 36.21 20.29 8.44
N ARG A 906 36.76 21.27 9.16
CA ARG A 906 37.71 22.25 8.58
C ARG A 906 39.00 21.58 8.11
N GLU A 907 39.50 20.60 8.85
CA GLU A 907 40.70 19.84 8.46
C GLU A 907 40.45 18.98 7.22
N GLU A 908 39.31 18.28 7.18
CA GLU A 908 38.88 17.51 6.00
C GLU A 908 38.66 18.38 4.77
N GLU A 909 37.99 19.53 4.93
CA GLU A 909 37.76 20.49 3.85
C GLU A 909 39.10 21.01 3.28
N ARG A 910 40.07 21.29 4.15
CA ARG A 910 41.41 21.73 3.74
C ARG A 910 42.16 20.63 2.99
N ALA A 911 42.07 19.38 3.47
CA ALA A 911 42.64 18.23 2.79
C ALA A 911 42.01 18.03 1.41
N LEU A 912 40.68 18.10 1.31
CA LEU A 912 39.92 17.97 0.07
C LEU A 912 40.32 19.04 -0.97
N ARG A 913 40.42 20.31 -0.53
CA ARG A 913 40.88 21.43 -1.39
C ARG A 913 42.32 21.19 -1.89
N THR A 914 43.20 20.71 -1.03
CA THR A 914 44.59 20.42 -1.39
C THR A 914 44.68 19.30 -2.43
N THR A 915 43.93 18.21 -2.25
CA THR A 915 43.90 17.11 -3.22
C THR A 915 43.30 17.53 -4.56
N ARG A 916 42.22 18.32 -4.55
CA ARG A 916 41.62 18.92 -5.76
C ARG A 916 42.66 19.71 -6.55
N ASP A 917 43.36 20.61 -5.87
CA ASP A 917 44.34 21.49 -6.52
C ASP A 917 45.51 20.68 -7.09
N ASN A 918 45.96 19.64 -6.40
CA ASN A 918 47.00 18.73 -6.90
C ASN A 918 46.56 17.94 -8.15
N LEU A 919 45.32 17.43 -8.17
CA LEU A 919 44.75 16.75 -9.33
C LEU A 919 44.61 17.69 -10.53
N ILE A 920 44.06 18.89 -10.31
CA ILE A 920 43.90 19.90 -11.36
C ILE A 920 45.27 20.34 -11.89
N LYS A 921 46.27 20.53 -11.03
CA LYS A 921 47.66 20.83 -11.42
C LYS A 921 48.26 19.73 -12.30
N SER A 922 48.04 18.46 -11.96
CA SER A 922 48.53 17.32 -12.76
C SER A 922 47.95 17.34 -14.18
N VAL A 923 46.66 17.65 -14.32
CA VAL A 923 45.95 17.67 -15.61
C VAL A 923 46.30 18.92 -16.44
N LEU A 924 46.53 20.06 -15.79
CA LEU A 924 46.84 21.34 -16.44
C LEU A 924 48.32 21.54 -16.80
N SER A 925 49.22 20.70 -16.28
CA SER A 925 50.65 20.79 -16.57
C SER A 925 50.95 20.73 -18.08
N ASP A 926 51.76 21.68 -18.56
CA ASP A 926 52.19 21.81 -19.96
C ASP A 926 51.08 22.03 -21.02
N LYS A 927 49.86 22.40 -20.61
CA LYS A 927 48.76 22.76 -21.52
C LYS A 927 48.67 24.27 -21.80
N ILE A 928 48.00 24.62 -22.91
CA ILE A 928 47.76 26.00 -23.37
C ILE A 928 46.31 26.38 -23.07
N THR A 929 46.10 27.57 -22.49
CA THR A 929 44.76 28.07 -22.13
C THR A 929 44.00 28.67 -23.30
N LEU A 930 42.67 28.46 -23.32
CA LEU A 930 41.74 29.13 -24.25
C LEU A 930 41.27 30.51 -23.74
N GLY A 931 41.63 30.86 -22.50
CA GLY A 931 41.24 32.10 -21.82
C GLY A 931 40.23 31.80 -20.72
N ILE A 932 40.60 31.99 -19.45
CA ILE A 932 39.78 31.62 -18.30
C ILE A 932 39.10 32.87 -17.73
N LYS A 933 37.78 32.85 -17.56
CA LYS A 933 36.98 33.94 -16.97
C LYS A 933 36.65 33.67 -15.50
N ALA A 934 36.35 34.73 -14.73
CA ALA A 934 35.88 34.59 -13.36
C ALA A 934 34.41 34.09 -13.29
N ASN A 935 34.04 33.46 -12.18
CA ASN A 935 32.71 32.86 -11.99
C ASN A 935 31.60 33.91 -11.76
N ARG A 936 31.91 35.02 -11.05
CA ARG A 936 30.95 36.10 -10.74
C ARG A 936 30.94 37.23 -11.77
N ASP A 937 32.09 37.53 -12.36
CA ASP A 937 32.25 38.58 -13.36
C ASP A 937 32.85 37.99 -14.64
N SER A 938 32.41 38.42 -15.82
CA SER A 938 32.97 38.00 -17.13
C SER A 938 34.43 38.46 -17.37
N LYS A 939 35.14 38.85 -16.31
CA LYS A 939 36.54 39.31 -16.31
C LYS A 939 37.47 38.14 -16.61
N VAL A 940 38.36 38.32 -17.57
CA VAL A 940 39.36 37.31 -17.97
C VAL A 940 40.48 37.26 -16.92
N LEU A 941 40.59 36.14 -16.20
CA LEU A 941 41.62 35.87 -15.20
C LEU A 941 42.93 35.35 -15.83
N VAL A 942 42.84 34.58 -16.92
CA VAL A 942 44.01 34.06 -17.64
C VAL A 942 43.85 34.33 -19.13
N LYS A 943 44.84 34.98 -19.75
CA LYS A 943 44.81 35.30 -21.19
C LYS A 943 44.95 34.03 -22.04
N LYS A 944 44.27 34.04 -23.20
CA LYS A 944 44.34 32.99 -24.23
C LYS A 944 45.78 32.83 -24.73
N GLY A 945 46.25 31.59 -24.89
CA GLY A 945 47.60 31.26 -25.36
C GLY A 945 48.69 31.16 -24.27
N THR A 946 48.33 31.27 -22.99
CA THR A 946 49.31 31.18 -21.89
C THR A 946 49.68 29.72 -21.61
N LYS A 947 50.97 29.37 -21.61
CA LYS A 947 51.46 28.05 -21.17
C LYS A 947 51.40 27.93 -19.65
N LEU A 948 50.75 26.87 -19.14
CA LEU A 948 50.57 26.60 -17.72
C LEU A 948 51.78 25.85 -17.13
N THR A 949 52.72 26.59 -16.54
CA THR A 949 53.85 26.04 -15.78
C THR A 949 53.47 25.85 -14.29
N LEU A 950 54.06 24.87 -13.60
CA LEU A 950 53.81 24.59 -12.17
C LEU A 950 53.86 25.85 -11.29
N LYS A 951 54.86 26.72 -11.46
CA LYS A 951 55.00 28.00 -10.73
C LYS A 951 53.82 28.97 -10.91
N LYS A 952 53.12 28.96 -12.05
CA LYS A 952 51.93 29.79 -12.31
C LYS A 952 50.65 29.14 -11.78
N LEU A 953 50.61 27.81 -11.77
CA LEU A 953 49.48 27.06 -11.24
C LEU A 953 49.36 27.20 -9.71
N ASP A 954 50.47 27.41 -9.00
CA ASP A 954 50.47 27.66 -7.54
C ASP A 954 49.86 29.02 -7.15
N THR A 955 49.87 30.00 -8.05
CA THR A 955 49.26 31.32 -7.83
C THR A 955 47.76 31.38 -8.12
N PHE A 956 47.17 30.33 -8.69
CA PHE A 956 45.76 30.34 -9.08
C PHE A 956 44.86 29.78 -7.98
N ASN A 957 43.75 30.47 -7.72
CA ASN A 957 42.63 29.92 -6.96
C ASN A 957 41.58 29.38 -7.95
N PHE A 958 41.50 28.05 -8.05
CA PHE A 958 40.61 27.36 -8.99
C PHE A 958 39.11 27.57 -8.68
N GLU A 959 38.73 28.03 -7.48
CA GLU A 959 37.31 28.32 -7.13
C GLU A 959 36.75 29.56 -7.83
N LEU A 960 37.63 30.48 -8.24
CA LEU A 960 37.23 31.70 -8.92
C LEU A 960 36.99 31.49 -10.42
N PHE A 961 37.39 30.35 -10.97
CA PHE A 961 37.31 30.06 -12.40
C PHE A 961 35.89 29.65 -12.81
N SER A 962 35.42 30.18 -13.94
CA SER A 962 34.11 29.82 -14.49
C SER A 962 34.14 28.43 -15.14
N THR A 963 33.15 27.59 -14.85
CA THR A 963 32.96 26.26 -15.46
C THR A 963 32.10 26.28 -16.73
N LYS A 964 31.64 27.46 -17.17
CA LYS A 964 30.75 27.60 -18.35
C LYS A 964 31.48 27.44 -19.68
N GLU A 965 32.78 27.71 -19.71
CA GLU A 965 33.63 27.64 -20.91
C GLU A 965 34.86 26.76 -20.65
N PRO A 966 35.32 25.98 -21.65
CA PRO A 966 36.47 25.09 -21.49
C PRO A 966 37.78 25.85 -21.29
N TRP A 967 38.56 25.45 -20.29
CA TRP A 967 39.82 26.14 -19.92
C TRP A 967 40.97 25.87 -20.90
N ILE A 968 40.98 24.72 -21.56
CA ILE A 968 42.06 24.19 -22.40
C ILE A 968 41.49 23.52 -23.67
N SER A 969 42.32 23.37 -24.71
CA SER A 969 41.96 22.65 -25.94
C SER A 969 41.95 21.12 -25.73
N GLY A 970 40.79 20.49 -25.90
CA GLY A 970 40.62 19.02 -25.87
C GLY A 970 39.47 18.57 -24.98
N GLU A 971 38.43 18.01 -25.59
CA GLU A 971 37.15 17.63 -24.96
C GLU A 971 37.33 16.66 -23.78
N LYS A 972 38.08 15.56 -23.97
CA LYS A 972 38.35 14.56 -22.92
C LYS A 972 39.13 15.09 -21.70
N THR A 973 39.92 16.14 -21.86
CA THR A 973 40.72 16.70 -20.74
C THR A 973 39.89 17.70 -19.95
N TRP A 974 39.02 18.44 -20.64
CA TRP A 974 38.04 19.33 -20.02
C TRP A 974 37.00 18.55 -19.21
N GLU A 975 36.47 17.45 -19.76
CA GLU A 975 35.56 16.55 -19.04
C GLU A 975 36.14 16.05 -17.72
N LYS A 976 37.44 15.68 -17.70
CA LYS A 976 38.12 15.28 -16.46
C LYS A 976 38.14 16.39 -15.41
N ILE A 977 38.41 17.63 -15.81
CA ILE A 977 38.42 18.80 -14.91
C ILE A 977 37.01 19.07 -14.38
N VAL A 978 36.00 19.05 -15.25
CA VAL A 978 34.59 19.22 -14.86
C VAL A 978 34.16 18.13 -13.88
N ASN A 979 34.54 16.87 -14.12
CA ASN A 979 34.24 15.76 -13.22
C ASN A 979 34.92 15.91 -11.85
N ILE A 980 36.18 16.35 -11.80
CA ILE A 980 36.89 16.63 -10.54
C ILE A 980 36.19 17.76 -9.75
N LEU A 981 35.78 18.84 -10.42
CA LEU A 981 35.09 19.96 -9.78
C LEU A 981 33.69 19.58 -9.29
N ASN A 982 32.94 18.83 -10.09
CA ASN A 982 31.62 18.32 -9.70
C ASN A 982 31.75 17.37 -8.52
N ALA A 983 32.69 16.41 -8.56
CA ALA A 983 32.95 15.50 -7.44
C ALA A 983 33.33 16.26 -6.16
N PHE A 984 34.21 17.27 -6.27
CA PHE A 984 34.57 18.14 -5.15
C PHE A 984 33.36 18.86 -4.55
N ASN A 985 32.50 19.46 -5.38
CA ASN A 985 31.31 20.17 -4.91
C ASN A 985 30.31 19.21 -4.22
N THR A 986 30.13 18.00 -4.77
CA THR A 986 29.29 16.97 -4.15
C THR A 986 29.85 16.56 -2.79
N THR A 987 31.13 16.19 -2.71
CA THR A 987 31.76 15.79 -1.44
C THR A 987 31.76 16.91 -0.40
N LEU A 988 31.92 18.17 -0.83
CA LEU A 988 31.84 19.31 0.08
C LEU A 988 30.42 19.47 0.67
N ALA A 989 29.39 19.35 -0.17
CA ALA A 989 28.00 19.38 0.29
C ALA A 989 27.66 18.21 1.23
N ASP A 990 28.23 17.03 0.99
CA ASP A 990 28.06 15.87 1.87
C ASP A 990 28.72 16.11 3.23
N LEU A 991 29.95 16.66 3.28
CA LEU A 991 30.61 17.03 4.54
C LEU A 991 29.83 18.07 5.34
N ASP A 992 29.24 19.06 4.69
CA ASP A 992 28.36 20.04 5.35
C ASP A 992 27.12 19.36 5.95
N THR A 993 26.51 18.44 5.20
CA THR A 993 25.34 17.69 5.66
C THR A 993 25.68 16.79 6.85
N GLU A 994 26.79 16.06 6.80
CA GLU A 994 27.24 15.16 7.89
C GLU A 994 27.52 15.94 9.17
N LEU A 995 28.14 17.13 9.05
CA LEU A 995 28.37 18.01 10.19
C LEU A 995 27.04 18.48 10.80
N GLU A 996 26.11 18.96 9.98
CA GLU A 996 24.79 19.41 10.46
C GLU A 996 24.03 18.28 11.17
N SER A 997 24.05 17.07 10.60
CA SER A 997 23.42 15.89 11.20
C SER A 997 24.08 15.51 12.53
N SER A 998 25.41 15.48 12.58
CA SER A 998 26.15 15.12 13.80
C SER A 998 25.95 16.13 14.92
N ILE A 999 25.96 17.43 14.60
CA ILE A 999 25.66 18.50 15.56
C ILE A 999 24.22 18.36 16.07
N PHE A 1000 23.28 18.03 15.20
CA PHE A 1000 21.89 17.84 15.58
C PHE A 1000 21.71 16.65 16.53
N LYS A 1001 22.29 15.48 16.21
CA LYS A 1001 22.27 14.27 17.04
C LYS A 1001 22.81 14.56 18.45
N LEU A 1002 23.89 15.32 18.54
CA LEU A 1002 24.48 15.74 19.82
C LEU A 1002 23.60 16.72 20.62
N LYS A 1003 22.90 17.64 19.95
CA LYS A 1003 22.10 18.67 20.62
C LYS A 1003 20.77 18.15 21.17
N GLU A 1004 20.11 17.27 20.44
CA GLU A 1004 18.79 16.77 20.85
C GLU A 1004 18.84 15.56 21.79
N GLY A 1005 19.92 14.77 21.76
CA GLY A 1005 19.96 13.49 22.46
C GLY A 1005 18.92 12.50 21.92
N ASP A 1006 18.58 11.48 22.71
CA ASP A 1006 17.54 10.52 22.33
C ASP A 1006 16.14 11.08 22.60
N GLN A 1007 15.31 11.10 21.56
CA GLN A 1007 13.91 11.54 21.65
C GLN A 1007 13.04 10.41 22.21
N LEU A 1008 12.74 10.47 23.51
CA LEU A 1008 11.75 9.59 24.15
C LEU A 1008 10.38 10.27 24.28
N GLN A 1009 9.32 9.48 24.47
CA GLN A 1009 7.98 10.03 24.66
C GLN A 1009 7.90 10.87 25.96
N PRO A 1010 6.99 11.86 26.05
CA PRO A 1010 6.83 12.66 27.27
C PRO A 1010 6.49 11.77 28.47
N GLY A 1011 7.24 11.91 29.56
CA GLY A 1011 7.07 11.13 30.81
C GLY A 1011 7.96 9.89 30.92
N ILE A 1012 8.65 9.50 29.83
CA ILE A 1012 9.66 8.43 29.85
C ILE A 1012 11.04 9.06 30.04
N LEU A 1013 11.78 8.59 31.04
CA LEU A 1013 13.15 9.01 31.33
C LEU A 1013 14.18 8.13 30.64
N LYS A 1014 14.01 6.81 30.77
CA LYS A 1014 14.85 5.78 30.14
C LYS A 1014 13.98 4.74 29.45
N LEU A 1015 14.49 4.17 28.36
CA LEU A 1015 13.88 3.05 27.65
C LEU A 1015 14.93 1.96 27.45
N ALA A 1016 14.70 0.80 28.08
CA ALA A 1016 15.52 -0.38 27.94
C ALA A 1016 14.90 -1.33 26.91
N LYS A 1017 15.72 -1.86 26.00
CA LYS A 1017 15.32 -2.87 25.02
C LYS A 1017 16.29 -4.05 25.03
N VAL A 1018 15.74 -5.25 25.14
CA VAL A 1018 16.48 -6.52 25.11
C VAL A 1018 15.96 -7.34 23.93
N TYR A 1019 16.88 -7.80 23.08
CA TYR A 1019 16.56 -8.67 21.95
C TYR A 1019 16.99 -10.10 22.25
N VAL A 1020 16.03 -11.03 22.23
CA VAL A 1020 16.24 -12.46 22.48
C VAL A 1020 16.02 -13.23 21.18
N ALA A 1021 17.05 -13.95 20.72
CA ALA A 1021 16.95 -14.84 19.58
C ALA A 1021 16.55 -16.25 20.04
N ASN A 1022 15.35 -16.68 19.65
CA ASN A 1022 14.82 -18.01 19.88
C ASN A 1022 15.03 -18.89 18.63
N LYS A 1023 15.68 -20.04 18.80
CA LYS A 1023 15.83 -21.06 17.77
C LYS A 1023 14.68 -22.06 17.88
N ARG A 1024 13.73 -21.99 16.94
CA ARG A 1024 12.53 -22.84 16.94
C ARG A 1024 12.67 -24.00 15.97
N LYS A 1025 12.84 -25.20 16.52
CA LYS A 1025 12.81 -26.45 15.77
C LYS A 1025 11.37 -26.79 15.34
N VAL A 1026 11.24 -27.78 14.47
CA VAL A 1026 9.93 -28.33 14.13
C VAL A 1026 9.43 -29.22 15.28
N SER A 1027 8.16 -29.07 15.62
CA SER A 1027 7.49 -29.82 16.68
C SER A 1027 6.12 -30.33 16.22
N ILE A 1028 5.54 -31.25 16.99
CA ILE A 1028 4.17 -31.75 16.77
C ILE A 1028 3.19 -30.57 16.95
N GLY A 1029 2.24 -30.43 16.02
CA GLY A 1029 1.29 -29.32 15.99
C GLY A 1029 1.71 -28.13 15.14
N ASP A 1030 2.98 -28.05 14.71
CA ASP A 1030 3.42 -27.05 13.73
C ASP A 1030 2.73 -27.27 12.38
N LYS A 1031 2.48 -26.16 11.67
CA LYS A 1031 1.81 -26.19 10.37
C LYS A 1031 2.80 -26.09 9.22
N MET A 1032 2.67 -26.98 8.24
CA MET A 1032 3.45 -26.99 7.01
C MET A 1032 2.53 -26.95 5.78
N ALA A 1033 3.08 -26.55 4.64
CA ALA A 1033 2.37 -26.58 3.37
C ALA A 1033 3.32 -26.70 2.18
N GLY A 1034 2.87 -27.32 1.10
CA GLY A 1034 3.47 -27.15 -0.22
C GLY A 1034 2.93 -25.91 -0.95
N ARG A 1035 3.39 -25.69 -2.19
CA ARG A 1035 2.98 -24.53 -3.02
C ARG A 1035 1.57 -24.67 -3.59
N HIS A 1036 1.03 -25.88 -3.62
CA HIS A 1036 -0.24 -26.25 -4.27
C HIS A 1036 -1.46 -26.25 -3.31
N GLY A 1037 -1.38 -25.48 -2.21
CA GLY A 1037 -2.48 -25.37 -1.24
C GLY A 1037 -2.72 -26.64 -0.40
N ASN A 1038 -1.77 -27.58 -0.39
CA ASN A 1038 -1.74 -28.76 0.46
C ASN A 1038 -1.18 -28.40 1.85
N LYS A 1039 -2.05 -27.84 2.69
CA LYS A 1039 -1.73 -27.58 4.11
C LYS A 1039 -1.84 -28.86 4.93
N GLY A 1040 -0.99 -28.96 5.95
CA GLY A 1040 -1.11 -29.99 6.96
C GLY A 1040 -0.48 -29.61 8.29
N VAL A 1041 -0.83 -30.37 9.31
CA VAL A 1041 -0.32 -30.22 10.68
C VAL A 1041 0.51 -31.45 10.99
N ILE A 1042 1.66 -31.27 11.62
CA ILE A 1042 2.52 -32.38 12.01
C ILE A 1042 1.83 -33.13 13.14
N ALA A 1043 1.44 -34.37 12.89
CA ALA A 1043 0.80 -35.21 13.90
C ALA A 1043 1.81 -36.00 14.73
N THR A 1044 2.87 -36.49 14.09
CA THR A 1044 3.91 -37.25 14.77
C THR A 1044 5.25 -37.11 14.06
N ILE A 1045 6.32 -37.31 14.83
CA ILE A 1045 7.71 -37.40 14.36
C ILE A 1045 8.14 -38.85 14.57
N VAL A 1046 8.44 -39.55 13.48
CA VAL A 1046 8.74 -40.99 13.49
C VAL A 1046 10.24 -41.18 13.39
N PRO A 1047 10.84 -42.10 14.19
CA PRO A 1047 12.24 -42.47 14.08
C PRO A 1047 12.60 -42.91 12.65
N GLU A 1048 13.83 -42.63 12.23
CA GLU A 1048 14.29 -42.84 10.85
C GLU A 1048 14.16 -44.31 10.42
N GLU A 1049 14.45 -45.24 11.33
CA GLU A 1049 14.35 -46.69 11.14
C GLU A 1049 12.92 -47.19 10.91
N ASN A 1050 11.92 -46.47 11.42
CA ASN A 1050 10.51 -46.84 11.30
C ASN A 1050 9.86 -46.22 10.07
N MET A 1051 10.54 -45.32 9.35
CA MET A 1051 10.00 -44.70 8.16
C MET A 1051 10.02 -45.68 6.97
N PRO A 1052 9.06 -45.58 6.04
CA PRO A 1052 9.15 -46.28 4.77
C PRO A 1052 10.44 -45.91 4.04
N TYR A 1053 11.08 -46.89 3.41
CA TYR A 1053 12.34 -46.69 2.71
C TYR A 1053 12.33 -47.30 1.30
N LEU A 1054 13.18 -46.75 0.44
CA LEU A 1054 13.39 -47.16 -0.95
C LEU A 1054 14.21 -48.46 -1.03
N GLU A 1055 14.24 -49.11 -2.20
CA GLU A 1055 15.07 -50.30 -2.47
C GLU A 1055 16.57 -50.09 -2.17
N ASP A 1056 17.06 -48.84 -2.24
CA ASP A 1056 18.44 -48.47 -1.93
C ASP A 1056 18.71 -48.24 -0.42
N GLY A 1057 17.69 -48.39 0.43
CA GLY A 1057 17.76 -48.15 1.87
C GLY A 1057 17.50 -46.70 2.29
N THR A 1058 17.23 -45.78 1.36
CA THR A 1058 16.96 -44.37 1.69
C THR A 1058 15.58 -44.21 2.33
N PRO A 1059 15.47 -43.71 3.57
CA PRO A 1059 14.19 -43.48 4.21
C PRO A 1059 13.51 -42.22 3.64
N VAL A 1060 12.18 -42.25 3.57
CA VAL A 1060 11.35 -41.11 3.18
C VAL A 1060 11.39 -40.03 4.26
N ASP A 1061 11.35 -38.76 3.87
CA ASP A 1061 11.33 -37.63 4.82
C ASP A 1061 9.92 -37.33 5.34
N ILE A 1062 8.93 -37.34 4.45
CA ILE A 1062 7.54 -37.00 4.78
C ILE A 1062 6.57 -37.98 4.12
N CYS A 1063 5.60 -38.48 4.89
CA CYS A 1063 4.47 -39.23 4.35
C CYS A 1063 3.21 -38.34 4.29
N LEU A 1064 2.67 -38.15 3.09
CA LEU A 1064 1.43 -37.40 2.86
C LEU A 1064 0.28 -38.33 2.49
N ASN A 1065 -0.94 -37.92 2.84
CA ASN A 1065 -2.13 -38.67 2.52
C ASN A 1065 -2.51 -38.53 1.04
N PRO A 1066 -2.57 -39.63 0.25
CA PRO A 1066 -2.96 -39.56 -1.16
C PRO A 1066 -4.42 -39.15 -1.36
N MET A 1067 -5.31 -39.40 -0.39
CA MET A 1067 -6.74 -39.06 -0.50
C MET A 1067 -7.00 -37.55 -0.55
N GLY A 1068 -6.05 -36.74 -0.07
CA GLY A 1068 -6.13 -35.29 -0.14
C GLY A 1068 -6.03 -34.74 -1.56
N VAL A 1069 -5.42 -35.47 -2.51
CA VAL A 1069 -5.16 -34.97 -3.87
C VAL A 1069 -6.43 -34.97 -4.75
N PRO A 1070 -7.19 -36.07 -4.89
CA PRO A 1070 -8.37 -36.09 -5.75
C PRO A 1070 -9.49 -35.17 -5.26
N SER A 1071 -9.72 -35.13 -3.93
CA SER A 1071 -10.76 -34.29 -3.31
C SER A 1071 -10.50 -32.79 -3.51
N ARG A 1072 -9.23 -32.40 -3.62
CA ARG A 1072 -8.80 -31.00 -3.76
C ARG A 1072 -8.45 -30.60 -5.18
N MET A 1073 -8.32 -31.56 -6.08
CA MET A 1073 -7.98 -31.33 -7.49
C MET A 1073 -6.70 -30.49 -7.67
N ASN A 1074 -5.66 -30.74 -6.86
CA ASN A 1074 -4.34 -30.11 -6.98
C ASN A 1074 -3.30 -31.11 -7.51
N LEU A 1075 -3.45 -31.46 -8.79
CA LEU A 1075 -2.60 -32.45 -9.45
C LEU A 1075 -1.19 -31.93 -9.74
N GLY A 1076 -0.99 -30.60 -9.74
CA GLY A 1076 0.31 -29.98 -9.99
C GLY A 1076 1.40 -30.48 -9.04
N GLN A 1077 1.05 -30.77 -7.78
CA GLN A 1077 1.99 -31.28 -6.78
C GLN A 1077 2.58 -32.65 -7.16
N LEU A 1078 1.86 -33.47 -7.94
CA LEU A 1078 2.35 -34.78 -8.38
C LEU A 1078 3.46 -34.60 -9.42
N TYR A 1079 3.26 -33.69 -10.38
CA TYR A 1079 4.26 -33.37 -11.40
C TYR A 1079 5.48 -32.66 -10.79
N GLU A 1080 5.27 -31.77 -9.82
CA GLU A 1080 6.36 -31.17 -9.03
C GLU A 1080 7.20 -32.26 -8.35
N THR A 1081 6.55 -33.23 -7.70
CA THR A 1081 7.20 -34.34 -6.98
C THR A 1081 8.04 -35.21 -7.91
N MET A 1082 7.48 -35.57 -9.07
CA MET A 1082 8.17 -36.37 -10.09
C MET A 1082 9.36 -35.62 -10.68
N LEU A 1083 9.14 -34.40 -11.19
CA LEU A 1083 10.19 -33.61 -11.83
C LEU A 1083 11.29 -33.23 -10.83
N GLY A 1084 10.93 -32.96 -9.57
CA GLY A 1084 11.88 -32.73 -8.49
C GLY A 1084 12.77 -33.93 -8.22
N TRP A 1085 12.23 -35.15 -8.33
CA TRP A 1085 13.02 -36.37 -8.17
C TRP A 1085 14.01 -36.59 -9.30
N ALA A 1086 13.57 -36.41 -10.56
CA ALA A 1086 14.46 -36.44 -11.71
C ALA A 1086 15.59 -35.41 -11.58
N GLY A 1087 15.26 -34.18 -11.17
CA GLY A 1087 16.24 -33.09 -11.00
C GLY A 1087 17.26 -33.39 -9.91
N LYS A 1088 16.84 -34.03 -8.81
CA LYS A 1088 17.76 -34.42 -7.74
C LYS A 1088 18.78 -35.48 -8.19
N LEU A 1089 18.37 -36.45 -9.00
CA LEU A 1089 19.26 -37.50 -9.50
C LEU A 1089 20.18 -37.03 -10.63
N LEU A 1090 19.67 -36.14 -11.49
CA LEU A 1090 20.42 -35.56 -12.61
C LEU A 1090 21.29 -34.36 -12.21
N ASP A 1091 21.17 -33.87 -10.97
CA ASP A 1091 21.74 -32.60 -10.49
C ASP A 1091 21.34 -31.40 -11.37
N GLU A 1092 20.11 -31.44 -11.89
CA GLU A 1092 19.52 -30.40 -12.74
C GLU A 1092 18.42 -29.64 -11.98
N LYS A 1093 18.37 -28.32 -12.18
CA LYS A 1093 17.25 -27.48 -11.75
C LYS A 1093 16.39 -27.12 -12.95
N TYR A 1094 15.08 -27.06 -12.76
CA TYR A 1094 14.11 -26.84 -13.81
C TYR A 1094 13.41 -25.49 -13.65
N GLU A 1095 13.01 -24.93 -14.79
CA GLU A 1095 12.15 -23.75 -14.88
C GLU A 1095 10.91 -24.11 -15.71
N THR A 1096 9.76 -24.11 -15.05
CA THR A 1096 8.44 -24.39 -15.60
C THR A 1096 7.55 -23.16 -15.43
N PRO A 1097 7.62 -22.17 -16.35
CA PRO A 1097 6.78 -20.99 -16.28
C PRO A 1097 5.29 -21.33 -16.36
N VAL A 1098 4.47 -20.55 -15.67
CA VAL A 1098 3.03 -20.81 -15.58
C VAL A 1098 2.34 -20.74 -16.95
N PHE A 1099 1.51 -21.75 -17.27
CA PHE A 1099 0.83 -21.93 -18.56
C PHE A 1099 1.77 -22.07 -19.78
N ASN A 1100 3.09 -22.18 -19.57
CA ASN A 1100 4.11 -22.30 -20.61
C ASN A 1100 5.26 -23.19 -20.11
N GLY A 1101 4.94 -24.17 -19.25
CA GLY A 1101 5.89 -25.02 -18.56
C GLY A 1101 6.05 -26.39 -19.20
N ALA A 1102 6.66 -27.30 -18.44
CA ALA A 1102 6.86 -28.68 -18.87
C ALA A 1102 5.50 -29.39 -19.07
N THR A 1103 5.37 -30.16 -20.15
CA THR A 1103 4.19 -31.03 -20.32
C THR A 1103 4.35 -32.34 -19.53
N PRO A 1104 3.26 -33.06 -19.24
CA PRO A 1104 3.34 -34.37 -18.60
C PRO A 1104 4.27 -35.36 -19.32
N ASP A 1105 4.30 -35.31 -20.67
CA ASP A 1105 5.18 -36.15 -21.49
C ASP A 1105 6.67 -35.76 -21.34
N GLU A 1106 6.97 -34.46 -21.23
CA GLU A 1106 8.33 -33.96 -20.98
C GLU A 1106 8.81 -34.34 -19.57
N VAL A 1107 7.92 -34.29 -18.57
CA VAL A 1107 8.20 -34.78 -17.21
C VAL A 1107 8.49 -36.28 -17.24
N ALA A 1108 7.67 -37.08 -17.93
CA ALA A 1108 7.89 -38.51 -18.08
C ALA A 1108 9.20 -38.83 -18.82
N ALA A 1109 9.60 -38.01 -19.81
CA ALA A 1109 10.87 -38.14 -20.51
C ALA A 1109 12.06 -37.88 -19.59
N LYS A 1110 11.99 -36.82 -18.75
CA LYS A 1110 13.03 -36.53 -17.73
C LYS A 1110 13.12 -37.61 -16.65
N MET A 1111 11.99 -38.16 -16.22
CA MET A 1111 11.97 -39.32 -15.32
C MET A 1111 12.71 -40.52 -15.92
N LYS A 1112 12.47 -40.80 -17.20
CA LYS A 1112 13.15 -41.88 -17.93
C LYS A 1112 14.64 -41.62 -18.10
N GLU A 1113 15.04 -40.37 -18.39
CA GLU A 1113 16.43 -39.94 -18.45
C GLU A 1113 17.16 -40.17 -17.11
N ALA A 1114 16.49 -39.91 -15.99
CA ALA A 1114 16.99 -40.15 -14.64
C ALA A 1114 16.99 -41.65 -14.22
N GLY A 1115 16.56 -42.57 -15.09
CA GLY A 1115 16.46 -43.99 -14.78
C GLY A 1115 15.27 -44.36 -13.87
N LEU A 1116 14.32 -43.44 -13.68
CA LEU A 1116 13.12 -43.64 -12.87
C LEU A 1116 11.92 -44.11 -13.72
N PRO A 1117 10.92 -44.79 -13.11
CA PRO A 1117 9.69 -45.13 -13.80
C PRO A 1117 8.93 -43.88 -14.23
N SER A 1118 8.37 -43.87 -15.43
CA SER A 1118 7.60 -42.74 -15.98
C SER A 1118 6.36 -42.39 -15.15
N THR A 1119 5.84 -43.33 -14.37
CA THR A 1119 4.72 -43.12 -13.44
C THR A 1119 5.13 -42.47 -12.13
N GLY A 1120 6.43 -42.38 -11.83
CA GLY A 1120 6.98 -41.96 -10.54
C GLY A 1120 6.68 -42.91 -9.37
N LYS A 1121 6.07 -44.06 -9.63
CA LYS A 1121 5.70 -45.03 -8.60
C LYS A 1121 6.79 -46.09 -8.43
N VAL A 1122 7.24 -46.28 -7.20
CA VAL A 1122 8.26 -47.28 -6.84
C VAL A 1122 7.76 -48.18 -5.73
N THR A 1123 8.41 -49.34 -5.58
CA THR A 1123 8.21 -50.17 -4.40
C THR A 1123 8.89 -49.50 -3.20
N LEU A 1124 8.18 -49.48 -2.07
CA LEU A 1124 8.69 -49.10 -0.76
C LEU A 1124 8.67 -50.32 0.17
N TYR A 1125 9.49 -50.27 1.21
CA TYR A 1125 9.50 -51.23 2.31
C TYR A 1125 9.05 -50.54 3.59
N ASP A 1126 8.28 -51.25 4.39
CA ASP A 1126 7.85 -50.80 5.71
C ASP A 1126 9.06 -50.82 6.67
N GLY A 1127 9.35 -49.71 7.34
CA GLY A 1127 10.44 -49.60 8.30
C GLY A 1127 10.21 -50.42 9.58
N LEU A 1128 8.95 -50.68 9.97
CA LEU A 1128 8.61 -51.43 11.18
C LEU A 1128 8.76 -52.94 10.98
N THR A 1129 8.28 -53.45 9.85
CA THR A 1129 8.24 -54.90 9.58
C THR A 1129 9.36 -55.37 8.65
N GLY A 1130 9.92 -54.46 7.83
CA GLY A 1130 10.83 -54.78 6.74
C GLY A 1130 10.13 -55.41 5.53
N GLU A 1131 8.80 -55.54 5.55
CA GLU A 1131 8.05 -56.14 4.46
C GLU A 1131 7.87 -55.16 3.30
N LYS A 1132 7.75 -55.72 2.10
CA LYS A 1132 7.47 -54.96 0.89
C LYS A 1132 6.02 -54.48 0.92
N ILE A 1133 5.80 -53.20 0.61
CA ILE A 1133 4.44 -52.66 0.45
C ILE A 1133 3.81 -53.23 -0.83
N ASP A 1134 2.58 -53.75 -0.72
CA ASP A 1134 1.88 -54.48 -1.79
C ASP A 1134 1.78 -53.71 -3.11
N ASN A 1135 1.49 -52.41 -3.02
CA ASN A 1135 1.29 -51.54 -4.18
C ASN A 1135 2.42 -50.51 -4.29
N PRO A 1136 2.90 -50.20 -5.50
CA PRO A 1136 3.91 -49.17 -5.69
C PRO A 1136 3.35 -47.78 -5.36
N VAL A 1137 4.13 -47.00 -4.64
CA VAL A 1137 3.77 -45.69 -4.09
C VAL A 1137 4.44 -44.60 -4.90
N LEU A 1138 3.75 -43.47 -5.10
CA LEU A 1138 4.36 -42.29 -5.71
C LEU A 1138 5.33 -41.66 -4.72
N VAL A 1139 6.59 -41.59 -5.11
CA VAL A 1139 7.67 -40.99 -4.32
C VAL A 1139 8.34 -39.90 -5.15
N GLY A 1140 8.94 -38.90 -4.50
CA GLY A 1140 9.80 -37.93 -5.16
C GLY A 1140 10.06 -36.70 -4.31
N TYR A 1141 10.73 -35.69 -4.87
CA TYR A 1141 11.10 -34.48 -4.13
C TYR A 1141 10.07 -33.37 -4.33
N MET A 1142 9.43 -32.94 -3.25
CA MET A 1142 8.47 -31.84 -3.24
C MET A 1142 9.03 -30.63 -2.47
N TYR A 1143 8.71 -29.41 -2.89
CA TYR A 1143 9.09 -28.20 -2.16
C TYR A 1143 8.10 -27.88 -1.03
N ILE A 1144 8.52 -28.10 0.21
CA ILE A 1144 7.69 -27.91 1.42
C ILE A 1144 8.16 -26.68 2.20
N MET A 1145 7.20 -25.93 2.75
CA MET A 1145 7.42 -24.73 3.55
C MET A 1145 6.91 -24.92 4.98
N LYS A 1146 7.65 -24.38 5.96
CA LYS A 1146 7.17 -24.20 7.34
C LYS A 1146 6.39 -22.88 7.42
N LEU A 1147 5.17 -22.91 7.94
CA LEU A 1147 4.34 -21.71 8.08
C LEU A 1147 4.58 -21.03 9.44
N PHE A 1148 4.27 -19.73 9.52
CA PHE A 1148 4.36 -18.91 10.74
C PHE A 1148 3.46 -19.41 11.88
N HIS A 1149 2.48 -20.26 11.59
CA HIS A 1149 1.57 -20.83 12.57
C HIS A 1149 2.23 -21.96 13.38
N MET A 1150 3.01 -21.59 14.37
CA MET A 1150 3.67 -22.52 15.29
C MET A 1150 2.79 -22.88 16.48
N VAL A 1151 3.01 -24.07 17.05
CA VAL A 1151 2.25 -24.56 18.20
C VAL A 1151 2.52 -23.74 19.47
N ASP A 1152 3.78 -23.36 19.73
CA ASP A 1152 4.19 -22.62 20.93
C ASP A 1152 3.49 -21.27 21.05
N ASP A 1153 3.18 -20.63 19.91
CA ASP A 1153 2.48 -19.35 19.89
C ASP A 1153 0.98 -19.52 20.14
N LYS A 1154 0.40 -20.68 19.77
CA LYS A 1154 -1.03 -20.97 19.87
C LYS A 1154 -1.43 -21.65 21.18
N MET A 1155 -0.53 -22.42 21.78
CA MET A 1155 -0.79 -23.08 23.05
C MET A 1155 -1.00 -22.01 24.12
N HIS A 1156 -2.14 -22.10 24.79
CA HIS A 1156 -2.53 -21.19 25.86
C HIS A 1156 -3.40 -21.92 26.87
N ALA A 1157 -3.03 -21.83 28.14
CA ALA A 1157 -3.76 -22.41 29.25
C ALA A 1157 -3.85 -21.38 30.38
N ARG A 1158 -4.94 -21.43 31.14
CA ARG A 1158 -5.18 -20.56 32.28
C ARG A 1158 -5.86 -21.36 33.38
N SER A 1159 -5.38 -21.20 34.61
CA SER A 1159 -6.09 -21.57 35.83
C SER A 1159 -6.75 -20.32 36.44
N THR A 1160 -5.94 -19.39 36.94
CA THR A 1160 -6.33 -18.06 37.43
C THR A 1160 -5.55 -16.99 36.69
N GLY A 1161 -5.96 -15.72 36.80
CA GLY A 1161 -5.29 -14.63 36.10
C GLY A 1161 -5.94 -13.29 36.36
N PRO A 1162 -5.58 -12.24 35.61
CA PRO A 1162 -6.18 -10.94 35.76
C PRO A 1162 -7.64 -10.93 35.30
N TYR A 1163 -8.40 -10.00 35.88
CA TYR A 1163 -9.82 -9.80 35.65
C TYR A 1163 -10.08 -8.35 35.25
N SER A 1164 -11.13 -8.15 34.46
CA SER A 1164 -11.64 -6.84 34.09
C SER A 1164 -12.10 -6.07 35.32
N LEU A 1165 -11.70 -4.80 35.44
CA LEU A 1165 -12.13 -3.96 36.56
C LEU A 1165 -13.64 -3.69 36.53
N VAL A 1166 -14.23 -3.62 35.34
CA VAL A 1166 -15.64 -3.25 35.15
C VAL A 1166 -16.55 -4.47 35.29
N THR A 1167 -16.27 -5.52 34.53
CA THR A 1167 -17.14 -6.69 34.44
C THR A 1167 -16.73 -7.84 35.35
N GLN A 1168 -15.56 -7.76 36.00
CA GLN A 1168 -14.98 -8.83 36.83
C GLN A 1168 -14.73 -10.17 36.12
N GLN A 1169 -14.93 -10.21 34.80
CA GLN A 1169 -14.64 -11.36 33.95
C GLN A 1169 -13.14 -11.52 33.71
N PRO A 1170 -12.65 -12.75 33.47
CA PRO A 1170 -11.32 -13.00 32.95
C PRO A 1170 -11.01 -12.08 31.76
N LEU A 1171 -9.82 -11.45 31.77
CA LEU A 1171 -9.36 -10.74 30.58
C LEU A 1171 -9.26 -11.69 29.37
N GLY A 1172 -9.29 -11.15 28.15
CA GLY A 1172 -9.18 -11.94 26.93
C GLY A 1172 -7.75 -11.99 26.39
N GLY A 1173 -7.34 -13.16 25.89
CA GLY A 1173 -6.12 -13.32 25.09
C GLY A 1173 -4.85 -13.68 25.85
N LYS A 1174 -3.91 -14.34 25.15
CA LYS A 1174 -2.67 -14.91 25.71
C LYS A 1174 -1.76 -13.87 26.38
N ALA A 1175 -1.61 -12.69 25.77
CA ALA A 1175 -0.72 -11.62 26.27
C ALA A 1175 -1.11 -11.10 27.67
N GLN A 1176 -2.37 -11.27 28.07
CA GLN A 1176 -2.87 -10.89 29.39
C GLN A 1176 -3.14 -12.10 30.28
N PHE A 1177 -2.65 -13.29 29.91
CA PHE A 1177 -3.03 -14.56 30.57
C PHE A 1177 -4.55 -14.69 30.70
N GLY A 1178 -5.26 -14.35 29.62
CA GLY A 1178 -6.71 -14.29 29.57
C GLY A 1178 -7.43 -15.64 29.54
N GLY A 1179 -8.73 -15.65 29.80
CA GLY A 1179 -9.57 -16.85 29.66
C GLY A 1179 -10.02 -17.09 28.22
N GLN A 1180 -10.50 -18.31 27.94
CA GLN A 1180 -11.23 -18.60 26.70
C GLN A 1180 -12.63 -18.01 26.77
N ARG A 1181 -13.13 -17.52 25.64
CA ARG A 1181 -14.52 -17.05 25.53
C ARG A 1181 -15.45 -18.26 25.43
N PHE A 1182 -16.39 -18.35 26.37
CA PHE A 1182 -17.52 -19.27 26.29
C PHE A 1182 -18.73 -18.50 25.77
N GLY A 1183 -19.12 -18.76 24.52
CA GLY A 1183 -20.15 -18.01 23.81
C GLY A 1183 -21.52 -18.67 23.89
N GLU A 1184 -22.48 -18.08 23.16
CA GLU A 1184 -23.87 -18.52 23.14
C GLU A 1184 -24.04 -19.93 22.56
N MET A 1185 -23.28 -20.27 21.50
CA MET A 1185 -23.35 -21.60 20.90
C MET A 1185 -22.83 -22.69 21.83
N GLU A 1186 -21.78 -22.41 22.61
CA GLU A 1186 -21.26 -23.37 23.59
C GLU A 1186 -22.23 -23.53 24.78
N VAL A 1187 -22.93 -22.46 25.17
CA VAL A 1187 -24.02 -22.52 26.16
C VAL A 1187 -25.15 -23.43 25.66
N TRP A 1188 -25.61 -23.25 24.42
CA TRP A 1188 -26.65 -24.11 23.83
C TRP A 1188 -26.23 -25.57 23.79
N ALA A 1189 -24.95 -25.85 23.50
CA ALA A 1189 -24.44 -27.21 23.52
C ALA A 1189 -24.60 -27.84 24.92
N LEU A 1190 -24.20 -27.15 25.99
CA LEU A 1190 -24.36 -27.67 27.36
C LEU A 1190 -25.84 -27.78 27.78
N GLN A 1191 -26.69 -26.85 27.35
CA GLN A 1191 -28.13 -26.93 27.58
C GLN A 1191 -28.74 -28.16 26.91
N ALA A 1192 -28.34 -28.47 25.68
CA ALA A 1192 -28.80 -29.66 24.94
C ALA A 1192 -28.43 -30.97 25.65
N TYR A 1193 -27.28 -31.02 26.32
CA TYR A 1193 -26.88 -32.17 27.16
C TYR A 1193 -27.55 -32.20 28.54
N GLY A 1194 -28.28 -31.15 28.93
CA GLY A 1194 -28.83 -31.02 30.29
C GLY A 1194 -27.75 -30.79 31.36
N ALA A 1195 -26.56 -30.32 30.98
CA ALA A 1195 -25.41 -30.13 31.87
C ALA A 1195 -25.52 -28.83 32.70
N ALA A 1196 -26.61 -28.69 33.46
CA ALA A 1196 -26.95 -27.46 34.17
C ALA A 1196 -25.90 -27.02 35.19
N HIS A 1197 -25.30 -27.96 35.94
CA HIS A 1197 -24.26 -27.65 36.94
C HIS A 1197 -22.97 -27.13 36.31
N ILE A 1198 -22.53 -27.73 35.20
CA ILE A 1198 -21.34 -27.28 34.46
C ILE A 1198 -21.59 -25.89 33.88
N LEU A 1199 -22.76 -25.68 33.28
CA LEU A 1199 -23.13 -24.38 32.75
C LEU A 1199 -23.17 -23.32 33.85
N ARG A 1200 -23.79 -23.64 35.00
CA ARG A 1200 -23.85 -22.77 36.17
C ARG A 1200 -22.45 -22.39 36.65
N GLU A 1201 -21.55 -23.36 36.79
CA GLU A 1201 -20.17 -23.15 37.21
C GLU A 1201 -19.39 -22.24 36.24
N ILE A 1202 -19.50 -22.51 34.93
CA ILE A 1202 -18.79 -21.75 33.88
C ILE A 1202 -19.24 -20.27 33.87
N LEU A 1203 -20.55 -20.03 33.97
CA LEU A 1203 -21.11 -18.68 33.89
C LEU A 1203 -21.01 -17.87 35.20
N THR A 1204 -20.63 -18.50 36.32
CA THR A 1204 -20.55 -17.82 37.63
C THR A 1204 -19.13 -17.87 38.18
N ILE A 1205 -18.79 -18.93 38.93
CA ILE A 1205 -17.55 -19.16 39.68
C ILE A 1205 -16.31 -19.08 38.79
N LYS A 1206 -16.37 -19.60 37.57
CA LYS A 1206 -15.23 -19.55 36.62
C LYS A 1206 -15.14 -18.22 35.86
N SER A 1207 -16.13 -17.35 36.00
CA SER A 1207 -16.27 -16.08 35.31
C SER A 1207 -16.16 -14.91 36.29
N ASP A 1208 -17.29 -14.32 36.69
CA ASP A 1208 -17.42 -12.99 37.28
C ASP A 1208 -17.94 -12.99 38.71
N ASP A 1209 -18.20 -14.16 39.30
CA ASP A 1209 -18.48 -14.27 40.74
C ASP A 1209 -17.19 -14.11 41.57
N ILE A 1210 -17.02 -12.93 42.19
CA ILE A 1210 -15.81 -12.56 42.94
C ILE A 1210 -15.64 -13.39 44.21
N GLU A 1211 -16.71 -13.57 44.97
CA GLU A 1211 -16.66 -14.31 46.23
C GLU A 1211 -16.61 -15.81 45.97
N GLY A 1212 -17.47 -16.29 45.06
CA GLY A 1212 -17.60 -17.69 44.68
C GLY A 1212 -16.29 -18.23 44.15
N ARG A 1213 -15.59 -17.52 43.26
CA ARG A 1213 -14.28 -17.98 42.74
C ARG A 1213 -13.22 -18.14 43.83
N SER A 1214 -13.20 -17.23 44.81
CA SER A 1214 -12.22 -17.24 45.90
C SER A 1214 -12.50 -18.38 46.88
N LYS A 1215 -13.78 -18.58 47.22
CA LYS A 1215 -14.23 -19.69 48.07
C LYS A 1215 -13.98 -21.04 47.39
N VAL A 1216 -14.27 -21.15 46.09
CA VAL A 1216 -14.00 -22.37 45.30
C VAL A 1216 -12.52 -22.68 45.24
N TYR A 1217 -11.67 -21.69 44.99
CA TYR A 1217 -10.22 -21.90 45.01
C TYR A 1217 -9.74 -22.41 46.37
N SER A 1218 -10.22 -21.80 47.47
CA SER A 1218 -9.91 -22.30 48.82
C SER A 1218 -10.42 -23.72 49.07
N ALA A 1219 -11.64 -24.04 48.64
CA ALA A 1219 -12.22 -25.37 48.81
C ALA A 1219 -11.42 -26.42 48.03
N LEU A 1220 -11.04 -26.13 46.79
CA LEU A 1220 -10.18 -26.99 45.97
C LEU A 1220 -8.81 -27.25 46.61
N VAL A 1221 -8.18 -26.21 47.19
CA VAL A 1221 -6.88 -26.36 47.87
C VAL A 1221 -7.00 -27.19 49.15
N LYS A 1222 -8.12 -27.06 49.88
CA LYS A 1222 -8.38 -27.82 51.11
C LYS A 1222 -8.93 -29.23 50.86
N GLY A 1223 -9.38 -29.53 49.64
CA GLY A 1223 -10.10 -30.77 49.32
C GLY A 1223 -11.52 -30.81 49.90
N GLU A 1224 -12.15 -29.65 50.08
CA GLU A 1224 -13.54 -29.50 50.56
C GLU A 1224 -14.54 -29.49 49.38
N ASP A 1225 -15.82 -29.69 49.68
CA ASP A 1225 -16.89 -29.60 48.69
C ASP A 1225 -17.03 -28.19 48.11
N LEU A 1226 -17.43 -28.11 46.84
CA LEU A 1226 -17.60 -26.83 46.15
C LEU A 1226 -18.78 -26.03 46.76
N PRO A 1227 -18.57 -24.76 47.14
CA PRO A 1227 -19.65 -23.90 47.61
C PRO A 1227 -20.63 -23.56 46.47
N ASP A 1228 -21.86 -23.21 46.84
CA ASP A 1228 -22.86 -22.73 45.87
C ASP A 1228 -22.45 -21.36 45.29
N PRO A 1229 -22.69 -21.13 43.98
CA PRO A 1229 -22.40 -19.88 43.31
C PRO A 1229 -23.32 -18.75 43.78
N THR A 1230 -22.80 -17.53 43.73
CA THR A 1230 -23.55 -16.30 44.00
C THR A 1230 -23.96 -15.59 42.70
N THR A 1231 -24.46 -14.36 42.79
CA THR A 1231 -24.91 -13.60 41.62
C THR A 1231 -23.73 -13.14 40.76
N PRO A 1232 -23.78 -13.30 39.43
CA PRO A 1232 -22.77 -12.76 38.53
C PRO A 1232 -22.68 -11.23 38.63
N GLU A 1233 -21.46 -10.68 38.62
CA GLU A 1233 -21.27 -9.23 38.64
C GLU A 1233 -21.77 -8.55 37.36
N ALA A 1234 -21.72 -9.22 36.21
CA ALA A 1234 -22.29 -8.68 34.98
C ALA A 1234 -23.79 -8.39 35.12
N PHE A 1235 -24.51 -9.20 35.90
CA PHE A 1235 -25.92 -8.98 36.20
C PHE A 1235 -26.10 -7.78 37.14
N ASN A 1236 -25.26 -7.64 38.17
CA ASN A 1236 -25.27 -6.47 39.05
C ASN A 1236 -24.99 -5.17 38.28
N VAL A 1237 -24.01 -5.19 37.35
CA VAL A 1237 -23.69 -4.05 36.48
C VAL A 1237 -24.89 -3.70 35.61
N PHE A 1238 -25.52 -4.67 34.97
CA PHE A 1238 -26.73 -4.47 34.17
C PHE A 1238 -27.87 -3.82 34.98
N MET A 1239 -28.12 -4.31 36.20
CA MET A 1239 -29.11 -3.73 37.11
C MET A 1239 -28.80 -2.26 37.41
N LYS A 1240 -27.53 -1.92 37.63
CA LYS A 1240 -27.09 -0.54 37.87
C LYS A 1240 -27.16 0.34 36.62
N GLU A 1241 -26.88 -0.19 35.44
CA GLU A 1241 -27.05 0.52 34.18
C GLU A 1241 -28.52 0.88 33.94
N ILE A 1242 -29.45 -0.04 34.23
CA ILE A 1242 -30.88 0.24 34.13
C ILE A 1242 -31.33 1.28 35.17
N GLN A 1243 -30.90 1.14 36.43
CA GLN A 1243 -31.17 2.15 37.47
C GLN A 1243 -30.60 3.53 37.08
N GLY A 1244 -29.45 3.57 36.39
CA GLY A 1244 -28.85 4.78 35.83
C GLY A 1244 -29.68 5.45 34.74
N LEU A 1245 -30.56 4.71 34.05
CA LEU A 1245 -31.54 5.25 33.11
C LEU A 1245 -32.79 5.84 33.80
N GLY A 1246 -32.88 5.76 35.13
CA GLY A 1246 -34.03 6.21 35.92
C GLY A 1246 -35.17 5.17 36.00
N LEU A 1247 -34.90 3.91 35.68
CA LEU A 1247 -35.84 2.80 35.79
C LEU A 1247 -35.57 2.04 37.09
N ASP A 1248 -36.59 1.90 37.95
CA ASP A 1248 -36.48 1.14 39.18
C ASP A 1248 -36.72 -0.36 38.91
N ILE A 1249 -35.71 -1.19 39.21
CA ILE A 1249 -35.81 -2.64 39.16
C ILE A 1249 -35.40 -3.19 40.52
N THR A 1250 -36.30 -3.96 41.12
CA THR A 1250 -36.09 -4.72 42.36
C THR A 1250 -36.11 -6.22 42.06
N LEU A 1251 -35.35 -7.00 42.82
CA LEU A 1251 -35.38 -8.46 42.81
C LEU A 1251 -36.11 -8.86 44.09
N ASP A 1252 -37.29 -9.48 43.96
CA ASP A 1252 -38.08 -9.98 45.09
C ASP A 1252 -37.56 -11.30 45.63
#